data_AF-A0A2V7IE14-F1
#
_entry.id   AF-A0A2V7IE14-F1
#
_cell.length_a   1.000
_cell.length_b   1.000
_cell.length_c   1.000
_cell.angle_alpha   90.00
_cell.angle_beta   90.00
_cell.angle_gamma   90.00
#
_symmetry.space_group_name_H-M   'P 1'
#
loop_
_entity.id
_entity.type
_entity.pdbx_description
1 polymer ?
#
loop_
_entity_poly.entity_id
_entity_poly.type
_entity_poly.pdbx_seq_one_letter_code
_entity_poly.pdbx_strand_id
1 'polypeptide(L)'
;MGAARWPSLAVLILALSPARLAAQSSRDTLSHGGDSVTVTAGPQYRAGWLHEVLFGEHYRALWATPLAVERLDLARFAGGLVPVRRGGGGQTQALRLAGADGRQYVFRSVDKRPAWLPADLQATVAERVLKDQLSVLHPAAALVAAPLLDAAGVLHAAPHLFVMPDDPRLGEFRTAFAGMLGLIEERPNEGQGGQPGFGGSSDIVGTARLLEHLEHGARHRVDSRAYLAARLIDLYLADGDRHADQWRWARFEEGDYHVWRPIPRDRDEAFARFDGLLPRLARSSNPELVGFGPDYGSVYGLSWRAQDLDRRLLGDLGRAVWDSTARTLQARLTDSVIDAAVRQLPPEYYRLNGAQLARDLKRRRDALPAAALGLYALLAHDADIHATDEPDVAAVERLDDQRVAVHLYRRAEVGSAGLSTAYFTRTFDRAETQEIRLHLHGGADHVVVRGAVGHSILVRVISGGGADTLEDSSRVGSGGHLTRFYNTRGADRIVRGPGTRVDRRRYVAAAAPDRFHAGPRDWGHEWRPLAWLSSGADVGVLVGGGVTLTTYGFRHVPYRSRALFRVAYASGAGRLGAELRADFRSALHTTLRVRGSGFDIVRFYGIGNETPLGGTNDFYKAQQTQYVVQPALVVPISRATELTIGPQLKYARTDPVPGTFISINQPYGSGRFGQVGVQAAIRIDTRDYRLAATRGVLISAGGSAYPAFWDVTTAFGEAHGEAATYLTAAIPLRPTLAVRVAGKKVWGPFPFEEAAFVGGSSTLRAFQEHRFAGNSATYGNAELRLRIGKGLVGLPGDWGVFGLADAGRVYASGETSDRWHAAAGGGIWLAFLSRANTVTLSAARSPERTAFYLHAGFIY
;
A
#
# COMPACT_ATOMS: atom_id res chain seq x y z
N MET A 1 3.70 -9.07 1.12
CA MET A 1 3.84 -8.72 2.56
C MET A 1 3.70 -7.21 2.73
N GLY A 2 2.48 -6.75 2.95
CA GLY A 2 2.17 -5.32 3.11
C GLY A 2 0.79 -5.20 3.75
N ALA A 3 0.62 -5.76 4.95
CA ALA A 3 -0.59 -5.52 5.72
C ALA A 3 -0.55 -4.08 6.24
N ALA A 4 -1.44 -3.23 5.73
CA ALA A 4 -1.63 -1.88 6.20
C ALA A 4 -1.93 -1.88 7.71
N ARG A 5 -1.28 -0.99 8.45
CA ARG A 5 -1.34 -0.89 9.92
C ARG A 5 -2.45 0.09 10.30
N TRP A 6 -3.50 -0.37 10.96
CA TRP A 6 -4.67 0.46 11.31
C TRP A 6 -5.14 0.41 12.78
N PRO A 7 -4.27 0.31 13.82
CA PRO A 7 -4.75 0.14 15.19
C PRO A 7 -5.52 1.36 15.74
N SER A 8 -5.36 2.56 15.17
CA SER A 8 -5.82 3.82 15.80
C SER A 8 -7.25 4.26 15.44
N LEU A 9 -7.85 3.74 14.36
CA LEU A 9 -9.15 4.22 13.87
C LEU A 9 -10.36 3.45 14.42
N ALA A 10 -10.16 2.21 14.87
CA ALA A 10 -11.24 1.30 15.24
C ALA A 10 -11.94 1.65 16.57
N VAL A 11 -11.27 2.42 17.45
CA VAL A 11 -11.82 2.80 18.77
C VAL A 11 -13.00 3.78 18.65
N LEU A 12 -13.11 4.54 17.55
CA LEU A 12 -14.17 5.56 17.39
C LEU A 12 -15.53 4.99 16.93
N ILE A 13 -15.57 3.75 16.41
CA ILE A 13 -16.78 3.13 15.85
C ILE A 13 -17.75 2.64 16.96
N LEU A 14 -17.28 2.53 18.20
CA LEU A 14 -17.97 1.86 19.31
C LEU A 14 -19.14 2.63 19.97
N ALA A 15 -19.38 3.90 19.62
CA ALA A 15 -20.26 4.76 20.43
C ALA A 15 -21.68 5.01 19.89
N LEU A 16 -22.12 4.43 18.76
CA LEU A 16 -23.37 4.86 18.11
C LEU A 16 -24.24 3.70 17.63
N SER A 17 -25.14 3.25 18.50
CA SER A 17 -26.41 2.62 18.12
C SER A 17 -27.38 2.81 19.29
N PRO A 18 -28.56 3.38 19.04
CA PRO A 18 -29.64 2.50 18.57
C PRO A 18 -30.52 3.14 17.49
N ALA A 19 -30.91 2.35 16.48
CA ALA A 19 -32.16 2.61 15.75
C ALA A 19 -32.77 1.28 15.29
N ARG A 20 -34.10 1.22 15.43
CA ARG A 20 -34.94 0.02 15.42
C ARG A 20 -35.03 -0.62 14.03
N LEU A 21 -35.12 -1.94 14.03
CA LEU A 21 -35.57 -2.75 12.90
C LEU A 21 -37.02 -2.35 12.54
N ALA A 22 -37.20 -1.74 11.38
CA ALA A 22 -38.46 -1.82 10.64
C ALA A 22 -38.23 -2.77 9.47
N ALA A 23 -38.74 -3.98 9.59
CA ALA A 23 -38.97 -4.84 8.45
C ALA A 23 -40.21 -4.31 7.72
N GLN A 24 -40.08 -3.93 6.46
CA GLN A 24 -41.23 -3.80 5.58
C GLN A 24 -40.84 -4.29 4.19
N SER A 25 -41.54 -5.33 3.75
CA SER A 25 -41.54 -5.79 2.37
C SER A 25 -42.12 -4.71 1.47
N SER A 26 -41.36 -4.25 0.49
CA SER A 26 -41.91 -3.58 -0.68
C SER A 26 -41.78 -4.51 -1.89
N ARG A 27 -42.78 -5.36 -2.09
CA ARG A 27 -43.16 -5.76 -3.46
C ARG A 27 -43.85 -4.52 -4.05
N ASP A 28 -43.07 -3.66 -4.69
CA ASP A 28 -43.66 -2.58 -5.46
C ASP A 28 -44.49 -3.16 -6.59
N THR A 29 -45.72 -2.67 -6.68
CA THR A 29 -46.71 -3.06 -7.66
C THR A 29 -46.25 -2.55 -9.02
N LEU A 30 -45.81 -3.46 -9.89
CA LEU A 30 -45.47 -3.15 -11.28
C LEU A 30 -46.73 -2.71 -12.03
N SER A 31 -46.99 -1.40 -12.07
CA SER A 31 -47.96 -0.81 -12.99
C SER A 31 -47.56 -1.15 -14.43
N HIS A 32 -48.36 -1.98 -15.07
CA HIS A 32 -48.28 -2.33 -16.49
C HIS A 32 -49.08 -1.29 -17.29
N GLY A 33 -48.38 -0.42 -18.03
CA GLY A 33 -49.06 0.57 -18.88
C GLY A 33 -48.23 1.74 -19.43
N GLY A 34 -46.93 1.86 -19.08
CA GLY A 34 -46.05 2.89 -19.66
C GLY A 34 -44.66 2.37 -20.00
N ASP A 35 -44.06 2.96 -21.04
CA ASP A 35 -42.71 2.65 -21.57
C ASP A 35 -41.60 2.91 -20.52
N SER A 36 -41.85 3.80 -19.56
CA SER A 36 -40.99 4.06 -18.39
C SER A 36 -41.49 3.37 -17.11
N VAL A 37 -40.57 2.98 -16.23
CA VAL A 37 -40.86 2.49 -14.88
C VAL A 37 -40.10 3.31 -13.84
N THR A 38 -40.69 3.50 -12.66
CA THR A 38 -39.99 4.14 -11.53
C THR A 38 -39.19 3.12 -10.75
N VAL A 39 -37.90 3.36 -10.56
CA VAL A 39 -36.99 2.49 -9.81
C VAL A 39 -36.05 3.32 -8.94
N THR A 40 -35.70 2.82 -7.76
CA THR A 40 -34.67 3.43 -6.91
C THR A 40 -33.44 2.55 -6.90
N ALA A 41 -32.27 3.10 -7.28
CA ALA A 41 -31.06 2.31 -7.49
C ALA A 41 -30.54 1.64 -6.20
N GLY A 42 -30.60 2.34 -5.06
CA GLY A 42 -30.07 1.85 -3.78
C GLY A 42 -30.69 2.55 -2.57
N PRO A 43 -31.98 2.32 -2.26
CA PRO A 43 -32.66 2.96 -1.12
C PRO A 43 -32.00 2.62 0.23
N GLN A 44 -31.27 1.51 0.31
CA GLN A 44 -30.53 1.06 1.49
C GLN A 44 -29.41 2.00 1.94
N TYR A 45 -28.93 2.90 1.07
CA TYR A 45 -27.79 3.78 1.38
C TYR A 45 -28.17 5.04 2.16
N ARG A 46 -29.44 5.24 2.57
CA ARG A 46 -29.81 6.39 3.41
C ARG A 46 -29.08 6.35 4.76
N ALA A 47 -28.48 7.47 5.15
CA ALA A 47 -27.73 7.61 6.40
C ALA A 47 -28.16 8.88 7.16
N GLY A 48 -27.83 8.95 8.45
CA GLY A 48 -28.01 10.15 9.27
C GLY A 48 -26.74 10.99 9.37
N TRP A 49 -26.87 12.26 9.79
CA TRP A 49 -25.79 13.25 9.78
C TRP A 49 -24.46 12.78 10.43
N LEU A 50 -24.53 12.03 11.52
CA LEU A 50 -23.34 11.58 12.24
C LEU A 50 -22.58 10.48 11.49
N HIS A 51 -23.30 9.62 10.77
CA HIS A 51 -22.70 8.63 9.88
C HIS A 51 -22.02 9.33 8.69
N GLU A 52 -22.65 10.37 8.16
CA GLU A 52 -22.11 11.18 7.05
C GLU A 52 -20.86 11.97 7.45
N VAL A 53 -20.78 12.49 8.67
CA VAL A 53 -19.55 13.14 9.17
C VAL A 53 -18.37 12.15 9.25
N LEU A 54 -18.63 10.93 9.74
CA LEU A 54 -17.58 9.92 9.93
C LEU A 54 -17.15 9.26 8.62
N PHE A 55 -18.10 8.75 7.85
CA PHE A 55 -17.83 7.98 6.63
C PHE A 55 -17.81 8.84 5.37
N GLY A 56 -18.59 9.93 5.33
CA GLY A 56 -18.72 10.87 4.22
C GLY A 56 -20.18 10.99 3.80
N GLU A 57 -20.55 12.04 3.06
CA GLU A 57 -21.91 12.19 2.46
C GLU A 57 -22.03 11.31 1.21
N HIS A 58 -20.93 11.21 0.44
CA HIS A 58 -20.82 10.42 -0.79
C HIS A 58 -21.90 10.81 -1.83
N TYR A 59 -22.50 9.83 -2.52
CA TYR A 59 -23.64 10.03 -3.43
C TYR A 59 -24.94 9.40 -2.91
N ARG A 60 -25.08 9.22 -1.59
CA ARG A 60 -26.25 8.55 -0.98
C ARG A 60 -27.59 9.15 -1.43
N ALA A 61 -27.65 10.47 -1.56
CA ALA A 61 -28.83 11.16 -2.06
C ALA A 61 -29.23 10.72 -3.48
N LEU A 62 -28.25 10.52 -4.37
CA LEU A 62 -28.51 10.01 -5.73
C LEU A 62 -29.05 8.58 -5.65
N TRP A 63 -28.37 7.70 -4.92
CA TRP A 63 -28.78 6.30 -4.80
C TRP A 63 -30.20 6.11 -4.22
N ALA A 64 -30.62 7.00 -3.31
CA ALA A 64 -31.92 6.94 -2.66
C ALA A 64 -33.04 7.69 -3.39
N THR A 65 -32.74 8.30 -4.55
CA THR A 65 -33.69 9.06 -5.36
C THR A 65 -34.38 8.14 -6.38
N PRO A 66 -35.73 8.07 -6.40
CA PRO A 66 -36.47 7.38 -7.44
C PRO A 66 -36.22 8.01 -8.82
N LEU A 67 -36.02 7.16 -9.82
CA LEU A 67 -35.79 7.54 -11.21
C LEU A 67 -36.91 7.00 -12.10
N ALA A 68 -37.39 7.81 -13.05
CA ALA A 68 -38.12 7.28 -14.20
C ALA A 68 -37.13 6.80 -15.27
N VAL A 69 -37.12 5.48 -15.55
CA VAL A 69 -36.20 4.86 -16.52
C VAL A 69 -36.99 3.99 -17.50
N GLU A 70 -36.59 4.01 -18.77
CA GLU A 70 -37.19 3.18 -19.80
C GLU A 70 -36.95 1.69 -19.55
N ARG A 71 -37.88 0.85 -19.99
CA ARG A 71 -37.68 -0.61 -20.02
C ARG A 71 -36.94 -0.99 -21.29
N LEU A 72 -35.96 -1.88 -21.18
CA LEU A 72 -35.25 -2.40 -22.34
C LEU A 72 -36.21 -3.25 -23.21
N ASP A 73 -36.52 -2.80 -24.42
CA ASP A 73 -37.31 -3.60 -25.38
C ASP A 73 -36.41 -4.64 -26.06
N LEU A 74 -36.45 -5.89 -25.57
CA LEU A 74 -35.64 -6.99 -26.12
C LEU A 74 -36.02 -7.37 -27.54
N ALA A 75 -37.22 -7.02 -28.03
CA ALA A 75 -37.63 -7.34 -29.40
C ALA A 75 -37.15 -6.29 -30.40
N ARG A 76 -37.06 -5.02 -30.00
CA ARG A 76 -36.69 -3.90 -30.89
C ARG A 76 -35.23 -3.48 -30.79
N PHE A 77 -34.64 -3.48 -29.59
CA PHE A 77 -33.27 -3.02 -29.40
C PHE A 77 -32.30 -3.90 -30.21
N ALA A 78 -31.37 -3.29 -30.95
CA ALA A 78 -30.41 -3.99 -31.82
C ALA A 78 -31.03 -5.00 -32.80
N GLY A 79 -32.27 -4.75 -33.25
CA GLY A 79 -33.04 -5.66 -34.12
C GLY A 79 -33.59 -6.91 -33.43
N GLY A 80 -33.42 -7.01 -32.11
CA GLY A 80 -33.80 -8.16 -31.29
C GLY A 80 -32.61 -8.70 -30.50
N LEU A 81 -32.70 -8.67 -29.18
CA LEU A 81 -31.69 -9.16 -28.25
C LEU A 81 -31.99 -10.59 -27.79
N VAL A 82 -31.00 -11.46 -27.95
CA VAL A 82 -31.03 -12.85 -27.46
C VAL A 82 -30.02 -13.00 -26.33
N PRO A 83 -30.45 -13.39 -25.12
CA PRO A 83 -29.54 -13.70 -24.03
C PRO A 83 -28.66 -14.91 -24.33
N VAL A 84 -27.37 -14.75 -24.09
CA VAL A 84 -26.37 -15.77 -24.40
C VAL A 84 -25.83 -16.43 -23.13
N ARG A 85 -25.34 -15.63 -22.19
CA ARG A 85 -24.75 -16.14 -20.94
C ARG A 85 -24.60 -15.07 -19.88
N ARG A 86 -24.61 -15.48 -18.61
CA ARG A 86 -24.16 -14.65 -17.50
C ARG A 86 -22.66 -14.35 -17.61
N GLY A 87 -22.27 -13.19 -17.14
CA GLY A 87 -20.88 -12.75 -16.99
C GLY A 87 -20.74 -11.79 -15.81
N GLY A 88 -19.60 -11.12 -15.75
CA GLY A 88 -19.25 -10.24 -14.63
C GLY A 88 -18.34 -10.94 -13.62
N GLY A 89 -17.46 -10.17 -12.97
CA GLY A 89 -16.67 -10.63 -11.83
C GLY A 89 -17.51 -10.74 -10.56
N GLY A 90 -16.92 -11.11 -9.43
CA GLY A 90 -17.62 -11.35 -8.15
C GLY A 90 -18.32 -10.14 -7.49
N GLN A 91 -18.63 -9.06 -8.22
CA GLN A 91 -19.27 -7.84 -7.70
C GLN A 91 -20.41 -7.30 -8.60
N THR A 92 -20.31 -7.46 -9.92
CA THR A 92 -21.26 -6.91 -10.91
C THR A 92 -21.96 -8.05 -11.62
N GLN A 93 -23.30 -8.08 -11.58
CA GLN A 93 -24.07 -9.03 -12.36
C GLN A 93 -24.15 -8.53 -13.80
N ALA A 94 -23.63 -9.31 -14.75
CA ALA A 94 -23.69 -8.96 -16.17
C ALA A 94 -24.37 -10.05 -16.99
N LEU A 95 -25.11 -9.65 -18.02
CA LEU A 95 -25.74 -10.54 -18.99
C LEU A 95 -25.20 -10.20 -20.39
N ARG A 96 -24.66 -11.20 -21.08
CA ARG A 96 -24.28 -11.06 -22.48
C ARG A 96 -25.48 -11.33 -23.36
N LEU A 97 -25.69 -10.45 -24.33
CA LEU A 97 -26.80 -10.48 -25.27
C LEU A 97 -26.21 -10.45 -26.69
N ALA A 98 -26.82 -11.16 -27.62
CA ALA A 98 -26.52 -11.07 -29.04
C ALA A 98 -27.64 -10.29 -29.73
N GLY A 99 -27.30 -9.28 -30.52
CA GLY A 99 -28.25 -8.54 -31.34
C GLY A 99 -28.45 -9.23 -32.69
N ALA A 100 -29.63 -9.04 -33.29
CA ALA A 100 -29.90 -9.47 -34.67
C ALA A 100 -29.12 -8.64 -35.70
N ASP A 101 -28.58 -7.49 -35.29
CA ASP A 101 -27.62 -6.67 -36.04
C ASP A 101 -26.21 -7.30 -36.18
N GLY A 102 -26.00 -8.50 -35.60
CA GLY A 102 -24.72 -9.22 -35.63
C GLY A 102 -23.72 -8.76 -34.56
N ARG A 103 -24.08 -7.79 -33.72
CA ARG A 103 -23.23 -7.25 -32.63
C ARG A 103 -23.53 -7.94 -31.31
N GLN A 104 -22.59 -7.80 -30.36
CA GLN A 104 -22.78 -8.28 -29.00
C GLN A 104 -22.97 -7.12 -28.05
N TYR A 105 -23.82 -7.33 -27.05
CA TYR A 105 -24.13 -6.35 -26.03
C TYR A 105 -23.91 -6.95 -24.65
N VAL A 106 -23.68 -6.09 -23.67
CA VAL A 106 -23.61 -6.47 -22.27
C VAL A 106 -24.50 -5.55 -21.44
N PHE A 107 -25.40 -6.16 -20.67
CA PHE A 107 -26.17 -5.48 -19.64
C PHE A 107 -25.49 -5.67 -18.29
N ARG A 108 -25.17 -4.60 -17.56
CA ARG A 108 -24.50 -4.61 -16.26
C ARG A 108 -25.37 -3.95 -15.20
N SER A 109 -25.57 -4.61 -14.06
CA SER A 109 -26.26 -4.04 -12.89
C SER A 109 -25.61 -2.73 -12.42
N VAL A 110 -26.43 -1.71 -12.11
CA VAL A 110 -25.95 -0.47 -11.46
C VAL A 110 -25.62 -0.72 -9.98
N ASP A 111 -26.53 -1.33 -9.23
CA ASP A 111 -26.28 -1.69 -7.83
C ASP A 111 -25.41 -2.95 -7.75
N LYS A 112 -24.18 -2.78 -7.27
CA LYS A 112 -23.20 -3.86 -7.16
C LYS A 112 -23.51 -4.71 -5.92
N ARG A 113 -23.56 -6.02 -6.10
CA ARG A 113 -23.72 -6.96 -4.99
C ARG A 113 -22.39 -7.66 -4.77
N PRO A 114 -21.67 -7.39 -3.68
CA PRO A 114 -20.38 -8.01 -3.46
C PRO A 114 -20.58 -9.51 -3.15
N ALA A 115 -20.43 -10.36 -4.17
CA ALA A 115 -20.55 -11.81 -4.06
C ALA A 115 -19.35 -12.46 -3.34
N TRP A 116 -18.32 -11.67 -3.04
CA TRP A 116 -17.11 -12.08 -2.33
C TRP A 116 -17.21 -11.98 -0.81
N LEU A 117 -18.28 -11.39 -0.24
CA LEU A 117 -18.46 -11.47 1.21
C LEU A 117 -18.75 -12.94 1.57
N PRO A 118 -17.89 -13.59 2.39
CA PRO A 118 -18.17 -14.90 2.94
C PRO A 118 -19.57 -14.91 3.57
N ALA A 119 -20.27 -16.04 3.51
CA ALA A 119 -21.62 -16.18 4.08
C ALA A 119 -21.69 -15.67 5.52
N ASP A 120 -20.64 -15.89 6.31
CA ASP A 120 -20.48 -15.42 7.70
C ASP A 120 -20.52 -13.88 7.87
N LEU A 121 -20.29 -13.11 6.80
CA LEU A 121 -20.34 -11.65 6.80
C LEU A 121 -21.65 -11.11 6.24
N GLN A 122 -22.47 -11.93 5.58
CA GLN A 122 -23.76 -11.51 5.02
C GLN A 122 -24.77 -11.27 6.17
N ALA A 123 -25.59 -10.22 6.04
CA ALA A 123 -26.52 -9.67 7.04
C ALA A 123 -25.89 -9.03 8.31
N THR A 124 -24.69 -8.43 8.20
CA THR A 124 -23.92 -7.96 9.38
C THR A 124 -23.64 -6.45 9.37
N VAL A 125 -23.13 -5.89 10.48
CA VAL A 125 -22.66 -4.48 10.52
C VAL A 125 -21.49 -4.27 9.55
N ALA A 126 -20.58 -5.24 9.43
CA ALA A 126 -19.46 -5.15 8.50
C ALA A 126 -19.93 -5.17 7.04
N GLU A 127 -20.93 -5.98 6.70
CA GLU A 127 -21.56 -5.90 5.37
C GLU A 127 -22.26 -4.58 5.16
N ARG A 128 -22.95 -4.03 6.18
CA ARG A 128 -23.56 -2.69 6.06
C ARG A 128 -22.51 -1.61 5.81
N VAL A 129 -21.40 -1.62 6.52
CA VAL A 129 -20.29 -0.67 6.29
C VAL A 129 -19.64 -0.89 4.92
N LEU A 130 -19.38 -2.14 4.52
CA LEU A 130 -18.77 -2.46 3.22
C LEU A 130 -19.70 -2.16 2.04
N LYS A 131 -21.00 -2.42 2.17
CA LYS A 131 -22.02 -2.02 1.19
C LYS A 131 -22.16 -0.51 1.17
N ASP A 132 -22.18 0.16 2.31
CA ASP A 132 -22.24 1.61 2.39
C ASP A 132 -21.08 2.29 1.66
N GLN A 133 -19.90 1.66 1.59
CA GLN A 133 -18.81 2.15 0.74
C GLN A 133 -19.12 2.13 -0.76
N LEU A 134 -20.13 1.40 -1.26
CA LEU A 134 -20.58 1.52 -2.65
C LEU A 134 -21.25 2.87 -2.93
N SER A 135 -21.78 3.54 -1.90
CA SER A 135 -22.38 4.85 -2.07
C SER A 135 -21.37 5.94 -2.44
N VAL A 136 -20.05 5.68 -2.33
CA VAL A 136 -18.97 6.53 -2.86
C VAL A 136 -19.01 6.62 -4.38
N LEU A 137 -19.58 5.63 -5.07
CA LEU A 137 -19.64 5.56 -6.52
C LEU A 137 -20.83 6.37 -7.03
N HIS A 138 -20.63 7.07 -8.15
CA HIS A 138 -21.71 7.81 -8.79
C HIS A 138 -22.54 6.83 -9.66
N PRO A 139 -23.85 6.61 -9.38
CA PRO A 139 -24.63 5.52 -9.98
C PRO A 139 -24.83 5.62 -11.51
N ALA A 140 -24.60 6.80 -12.09
CA ALA A 140 -24.72 7.07 -13.52
C ALA A 140 -23.43 7.64 -14.14
N ALA A 141 -22.26 7.40 -13.53
CA ALA A 141 -20.99 8.00 -13.97
C ALA A 141 -20.66 7.69 -15.44
N ALA A 142 -20.92 6.45 -15.87
CA ALA A 142 -20.63 5.99 -17.22
C ALA A 142 -21.39 6.76 -18.32
N LEU A 143 -22.60 7.26 -18.04
CA LEU A 143 -23.40 8.07 -18.97
C LEU A 143 -22.74 9.42 -19.26
N VAL A 144 -22.10 10.01 -18.24
CA VAL A 144 -21.37 11.28 -18.38
C VAL A 144 -19.98 11.05 -19.00
N ALA A 145 -19.34 9.93 -18.69
CA ALA A 145 -18.01 9.61 -19.19
C ALA A 145 -17.97 9.42 -20.73
N ALA A 146 -19.02 8.83 -21.32
CA ALA A 146 -19.04 8.50 -22.75
C ALA A 146 -18.92 9.73 -23.67
N PRO A 147 -19.76 10.78 -23.57
CA PRO A 147 -19.59 11.98 -24.41
C PRO A 147 -18.25 12.70 -24.22
N LEU A 148 -17.64 12.58 -23.04
CA LEU A 148 -16.31 13.14 -22.77
C LEU A 148 -15.20 12.33 -23.46
N LEU A 149 -15.36 11.01 -23.55
CA LEU A 149 -14.47 10.13 -24.31
C LEU A 149 -14.63 10.34 -25.83
N ASP A 150 -15.85 10.58 -26.32
CA ASP A 150 -16.10 10.98 -27.71
C ASP A 150 -15.34 12.26 -28.05
N ALA A 151 -15.49 13.30 -27.21
CA ALA A 151 -14.77 14.55 -27.38
C ALA A 151 -13.24 14.38 -27.30
N ALA A 152 -12.77 13.41 -26.52
CA ALA A 152 -11.35 13.06 -26.44
C ALA A 152 -10.84 12.30 -27.68
N GLY A 153 -11.73 11.73 -28.50
CA GLY A 153 -11.39 10.84 -29.61
C GLY A 153 -10.93 9.46 -29.14
N VAL A 154 -11.40 9.01 -27.98
CA VAL A 154 -11.06 7.69 -27.41
C VAL A 154 -12.12 6.68 -27.82
N LEU A 155 -11.69 5.58 -28.46
CA LEU A 155 -12.57 4.50 -28.86
C LEU A 155 -13.20 3.84 -27.61
N HIS A 156 -14.53 3.89 -27.48
CA HIS A 156 -15.25 3.36 -26.33
C HIS A 156 -16.68 2.96 -26.70
N ALA A 157 -17.32 2.16 -25.84
CA ALA A 157 -18.74 1.83 -25.99
C ALA A 157 -19.61 2.83 -25.23
N ALA A 158 -20.71 3.27 -25.84
CA ALA A 158 -21.67 4.18 -25.22
C ALA A 158 -22.73 3.40 -24.41
N PRO A 159 -22.81 3.59 -23.08
CA PRO A 159 -23.78 2.93 -22.24
C PRO A 159 -25.12 3.66 -22.25
N HIS A 160 -26.22 2.90 -22.16
CA HIS A 160 -27.58 3.40 -22.00
C HIS A 160 -28.21 2.80 -20.75
N LEU A 161 -28.94 3.61 -19.99
CA LEU A 161 -29.58 3.19 -18.76
C LEU A 161 -30.98 2.64 -19.03
N PHE A 162 -31.23 1.38 -18.62
CA PHE A 162 -32.54 0.75 -18.74
C PHE A 162 -32.89 -0.07 -17.50
N VAL A 163 -34.17 -0.35 -17.35
CA VAL A 163 -34.65 -1.46 -16.51
C VAL A 163 -34.89 -2.68 -17.38
N MET A 164 -34.29 -3.81 -17.00
CA MET A 164 -34.52 -5.07 -17.69
C MET A 164 -35.98 -5.51 -17.53
N PRO A 165 -36.72 -5.81 -18.61
CA PRO A 165 -38.12 -6.21 -18.52
C PRO A 165 -38.27 -7.59 -17.89
N ASP A 166 -39.47 -7.87 -17.40
CA ASP A 166 -39.87 -9.23 -17.04
C ASP A 166 -40.37 -9.99 -18.27
N ASP A 167 -39.45 -10.33 -19.19
CA ASP A 167 -39.76 -10.90 -20.51
C ASP A 167 -39.40 -12.41 -20.58
N PRO A 168 -40.30 -13.30 -21.07
CA PRO A 168 -40.00 -14.72 -21.28
C PRO A 168 -38.76 -15.00 -22.13
N ARG A 169 -38.38 -14.11 -23.07
CA ARG A 169 -37.16 -14.22 -23.88
C ARG A 169 -35.88 -14.27 -23.05
N LEU A 170 -35.93 -13.83 -21.79
CA LEU A 170 -34.82 -13.96 -20.84
C LEU A 170 -34.53 -15.41 -20.41
N GLY A 171 -35.46 -16.35 -20.63
CA GLY A 171 -35.27 -17.76 -20.28
C GLY A 171 -34.79 -17.96 -18.83
N GLU A 172 -33.71 -18.72 -18.65
CA GLU A 172 -33.09 -18.98 -17.35
C GLU A 172 -32.49 -17.73 -16.66
N PHE A 173 -32.31 -16.64 -17.40
CA PHE A 173 -31.78 -15.38 -16.86
C PHE A 173 -32.87 -14.51 -16.24
N ARG A 174 -34.15 -14.76 -16.56
CA ARG A 174 -35.30 -13.95 -16.12
C ARG A 174 -35.32 -13.73 -14.61
N THR A 175 -35.20 -14.79 -13.81
CA THR A 175 -35.24 -14.72 -12.34
C THR A 175 -34.15 -13.83 -11.74
N ALA A 176 -33.00 -13.72 -12.40
CA ALA A 176 -31.86 -12.95 -11.88
C ALA A 176 -31.87 -11.50 -12.36
N PHE A 177 -32.42 -11.22 -13.55
CA PHE A 177 -32.28 -9.92 -14.22
C PHE A 177 -33.59 -9.14 -14.36
N ALA A 178 -34.78 -9.76 -14.31
CA ALA A 178 -36.05 -9.04 -14.46
C ALA A 178 -36.20 -7.94 -13.39
N GLY A 179 -36.58 -6.73 -13.81
CA GLY A 179 -36.73 -5.55 -12.94
C GLY A 179 -35.41 -4.90 -12.49
N MET A 180 -34.26 -5.41 -12.96
CA MET A 180 -32.95 -4.87 -12.60
C MET A 180 -32.67 -3.55 -13.33
N LEU A 181 -32.22 -2.53 -12.60
CA LEU A 181 -31.63 -1.33 -13.18
C LEU A 181 -30.19 -1.63 -13.62
N GLY A 182 -29.87 -1.33 -14.87
CA GLY A 182 -28.54 -1.60 -15.44
C GLY A 182 -28.20 -0.74 -16.63
N LEU A 183 -26.93 -0.78 -16.99
CA LEU A 183 -26.38 -0.16 -18.19
C LEU A 183 -26.25 -1.22 -19.28
N ILE A 184 -26.78 -0.96 -20.47
CA ILE A 184 -26.49 -1.73 -21.68
C ILE A 184 -25.50 -0.98 -22.56
N GLU A 185 -24.46 -1.67 -23.00
CA GLU A 185 -23.45 -1.14 -23.90
C GLU A 185 -23.07 -2.19 -24.95
N GLU A 186 -22.66 -1.75 -26.13
CA GLU A 186 -22.04 -2.63 -27.12
C GLU A 186 -20.78 -3.24 -26.49
N ARG A 187 -20.62 -4.56 -26.61
CA ARG A 187 -19.46 -5.27 -26.11
C ARG A 187 -18.40 -5.29 -27.21
N PRO A 188 -17.23 -4.65 -27.04
CA PRO A 188 -16.17 -4.71 -28.04
C PRO A 188 -15.74 -6.16 -28.29
N ASN A 189 -15.93 -6.62 -29.52
CA ASN A 189 -15.55 -7.95 -29.99
C ASN A 189 -15.00 -7.91 -31.42
N GLU A 190 -14.28 -8.98 -31.77
CA GLU A 190 -13.92 -9.30 -33.15
C GLU A 190 -15.19 -9.48 -33.99
N GLY A 191 -15.14 -9.04 -35.26
CA GLY A 191 -16.22 -9.25 -36.21
C GLY A 191 -16.32 -10.72 -36.63
N GLN A 192 -17.51 -11.17 -37.00
CA GLN A 192 -17.72 -12.55 -37.47
C GLN A 192 -17.46 -12.66 -38.98
N GLY A 193 -16.90 -13.79 -39.41
CA GLY A 193 -16.81 -14.13 -40.83
C GLY A 193 -15.97 -13.16 -41.68
N GLY A 194 -14.93 -12.54 -41.10
CA GLY A 194 -14.05 -11.61 -41.81
C GLY A 194 -14.56 -10.16 -41.89
N GLN A 195 -15.70 -9.84 -41.26
CA GLN A 195 -16.17 -8.47 -41.10
C GLN A 195 -15.31 -7.69 -40.10
N PRO A 196 -15.15 -6.36 -40.25
CA PRO A 196 -14.49 -5.53 -39.24
C PRO A 196 -15.19 -5.64 -37.87
N GLY A 197 -14.40 -5.74 -36.81
CA GLY A 197 -14.88 -5.73 -35.43
C GLY A 197 -15.26 -4.34 -34.93
N PHE A 198 -15.41 -4.20 -33.62
CA PHE A 198 -15.77 -2.94 -32.98
C PHE A 198 -14.87 -1.77 -33.43
N GLY A 199 -15.48 -0.66 -33.85
CA GLY A 199 -14.74 0.51 -34.34
C GLY A 199 -13.93 0.28 -35.62
N GLY A 200 -14.23 -0.79 -36.38
CA GLY A 200 -13.51 -1.15 -37.60
C GLY A 200 -12.21 -1.93 -37.37
N SER A 201 -12.00 -2.48 -36.17
CA SER A 201 -10.78 -3.20 -35.80
C SER A 201 -10.64 -4.56 -36.50
N SER A 202 -9.42 -4.98 -36.80
CA SER A 202 -9.14 -6.33 -37.33
C SER A 202 -9.08 -7.41 -36.23
N ASP A 203 -8.82 -7.03 -34.99
CA ASP A 203 -8.73 -7.93 -33.83
C ASP A 203 -8.99 -7.16 -32.52
N ILE A 204 -9.46 -7.83 -31.45
CA ILE A 204 -9.65 -7.24 -30.12
C ILE A 204 -9.17 -8.17 -29.02
N VAL A 205 -8.12 -7.74 -28.30
CA VAL A 205 -7.51 -8.54 -27.23
C VAL A 205 -7.61 -7.87 -25.85
N GLY A 206 -7.38 -8.66 -24.81
CA GLY A 206 -7.15 -8.14 -23.46
C GLY A 206 -5.69 -7.77 -23.23
N THR A 207 -5.41 -6.99 -22.20
CA THR A 207 -4.07 -6.45 -21.90
C THR A 207 -2.97 -7.51 -21.81
N ALA A 208 -3.25 -8.69 -21.26
CA ALA A 208 -2.24 -9.76 -21.20
C ALA A 208 -1.75 -10.17 -22.59
N ARG A 209 -2.69 -10.43 -23.50
CA ARG A 209 -2.37 -10.77 -24.89
C ARG A 209 -1.73 -9.60 -25.63
N LEU A 210 -2.15 -8.35 -25.35
CA LEU A 210 -1.46 -7.19 -25.90
C LEU A 210 0.02 -7.22 -25.51
N LEU A 211 0.33 -7.37 -24.21
CA LEU A 211 1.71 -7.39 -23.74
C LEU A 211 2.51 -8.54 -24.37
N GLU A 212 1.90 -9.73 -24.50
CA GLU A 212 2.48 -10.86 -25.24
C GLU A 212 2.79 -10.48 -26.70
N HIS A 213 1.88 -9.81 -27.42
CA HIS A 213 2.13 -9.35 -28.80
C HIS A 213 3.24 -8.29 -28.87
N LEU A 214 3.25 -7.33 -27.96
CA LEU A 214 4.28 -6.27 -27.91
C LEU A 214 5.66 -6.82 -27.58
N GLU A 215 5.74 -7.86 -26.75
CA GLU A 215 6.97 -8.58 -26.43
C GLU A 215 7.38 -9.51 -27.56
N HIS A 216 6.43 -10.16 -28.24
CA HIS A 216 6.74 -11.13 -29.27
C HIS A 216 7.51 -10.53 -30.45
N GLY A 217 7.11 -9.35 -30.95
CA GLY A 217 7.72 -8.83 -32.16
C GLY A 217 7.52 -7.34 -32.41
N ALA A 218 8.44 -6.77 -33.20
CA ALA A 218 8.53 -5.34 -33.36
C ALA A 218 7.44 -4.71 -34.25
N ARG A 219 6.62 -5.53 -34.90
CA ARG A 219 5.50 -5.08 -35.74
C ARG A 219 4.27 -4.71 -34.93
N HIS A 220 4.13 -5.21 -33.70
CA HIS A 220 3.01 -4.83 -32.82
C HIS A 220 3.35 -3.57 -32.04
N ARG A 221 2.57 -2.51 -32.20
CA ARG A 221 2.79 -1.26 -31.47
C ARG A 221 1.52 -0.79 -30.80
N VAL A 222 1.64 -0.25 -29.60
CA VAL A 222 0.53 0.44 -28.95
C VAL A 222 0.48 1.87 -29.48
N ASP A 223 -0.71 2.40 -29.72
CA ASP A 223 -0.87 3.83 -29.88
C ASP A 223 -0.77 4.50 -28.49
N SER A 224 0.46 4.78 -28.07
CA SER A 224 0.75 5.38 -26.76
C SER A 224 0.07 6.74 -26.59
N ARG A 225 -0.16 7.49 -27.68
CA ARG A 225 -0.83 8.80 -27.62
C ARG A 225 -2.33 8.64 -27.37
N ALA A 226 -2.98 7.69 -28.04
CA ALA A 226 -4.37 7.34 -27.76
C ALA A 226 -4.53 6.79 -26.33
N TYR A 227 -3.58 5.97 -25.87
CA TYR A 227 -3.55 5.49 -24.48
C TYR A 227 -3.38 6.64 -23.49
N LEU A 228 -2.44 7.55 -23.73
CA LEU A 228 -2.26 8.74 -22.91
C LEU A 228 -3.56 9.58 -22.86
N ALA A 229 -4.21 9.82 -24.00
CA ALA A 229 -5.46 10.56 -24.04
C ALA A 229 -6.55 9.91 -23.17
N ALA A 230 -6.72 8.58 -23.27
CA ALA A 230 -7.64 7.83 -22.42
C ALA A 230 -7.27 7.93 -20.93
N ARG A 231 -5.98 7.77 -20.58
CA ARG A 231 -5.49 7.87 -19.20
C ARG A 231 -5.66 9.26 -18.60
N LEU A 232 -5.49 10.31 -19.38
CA LEU A 232 -5.74 11.68 -18.93
C LEU A 232 -7.23 11.96 -18.71
N ILE A 233 -8.13 11.33 -19.50
CA ILE A 233 -9.56 11.34 -19.20
C ILE A 233 -9.85 10.58 -17.91
N ASP A 234 -9.25 9.42 -17.67
CA ASP A 234 -9.45 8.69 -16.40
C ASP A 234 -9.02 9.54 -15.20
N LEU A 235 -7.85 10.20 -15.29
CA LEU A 235 -7.36 11.13 -14.27
C LEU A 235 -8.34 12.30 -14.08
N TYR A 236 -8.84 12.86 -15.18
CA TYR A 236 -9.85 13.93 -15.20
C TYR A 236 -11.15 13.52 -14.51
N LEU A 237 -11.61 12.28 -14.67
CA LEU A 237 -12.80 11.75 -14.01
C LEU A 237 -12.54 11.26 -12.57
N ALA A 238 -11.28 11.28 -12.11
CA ALA A 238 -10.83 10.64 -10.87
C ALA A 238 -11.19 9.14 -10.80
N ASP A 239 -11.10 8.47 -11.94
CA ASP A 239 -11.41 7.06 -12.09
C ASP A 239 -10.18 6.21 -11.70
N GLY A 240 -10.18 5.73 -10.44
CA GLY A 240 -9.05 5.05 -9.81
C GLY A 240 -8.91 3.57 -10.15
N ASP A 241 -9.97 2.92 -10.65
CA ASP A 241 -9.96 1.50 -10.99
C ASP A 241 -9.41 1.24 -12.38
N ARG A 242 -8.11 1.50 -12.59
CA ARG A 242 -7.49 1.43 -13.93
C ARG A 242 -6.45 0.33 -14.04
N HIS A 243 -6.77 -0.83 -13.49
CA HIS A 243 -5.96 -2.05 -13.63
C HIS A 243 -6.11 -2.69 -15.02
N ALA A 244 -5.26 -3.67 -15.32
CA ALA A 244 -5.12 -4.25 -16.66
C ALA A 244 -6.40 -4.86 -17.27
N ASP A 245 -7.35 -5.35 -16.46
CA ASP A 245 -8.60 -5.94 -16.98
C ASP A 245 -9.62 -4.91 -17.46
N GLN A 246 -9.42 -3.64 -17.11
CA GLN A 246 -10.28 -2.52 -17.51
C GLN A 246 -9.97 -1.97 -18.90
N TRP A 247 -9.14 -2.69 -19.65
CA TRP A 247 -8.80 -2.36 -21.03
C TRP A 247 -9.10 -3.53 -21.98
N ARG A 248 -9.57 -3.15 -23.16
CA ARG A 248 -9.47 -3.94 -24.39
C ARG A 248 -8.61 -3.17 -25.39
N TRP A 249 -8.09 -3.87 -26.38
CA TRP A 249 -7.16 -3.31 -27.34
C TRP A 249 -7.57 -3.73 -28.73
N ALA A 250 -7.94 -2.75 -29.56
CA ALA A 250 -8.35 -2.97 -30.93
C ALA A 250 -7.14 -2.81 -31.88
N ARG A 251 -6.93 -3.81 -32.74
CA ARG A 251 -5.87 -3.80 -33.75
C ARG A 251 -6.33 -3.09 -35.02
N PHE A 252 -5.46 -2.26 -35.57
CA PHE A 252 -5.59 -1.64 -36.87
C PHE A 252 -4.30 -1.89 -37.67
N GLU A 253 -4.45 -2.07 -38.97
CA GLU A 253 -3.31 -2.23 -39.88
C GLU A 253 -2.86 -0.85 -40.35
N GLU A 254 -1.64 -0.45 -40.01
CA GLU A 254 -1.04 0.83 -40.42
C GLU A 254 0.31 0.58 -41.09
N GLY A 255 0.28 0.41 -42.41
CA GLY A 255 1.44 0.00 -43.20
C GLY A 255 1.95 -1.37 -42.77
N ASP A 256 3.20 -1.42 -42.31
CA ASP A 256 3.90 -2.64 -41.88
C ASP A 256 3.65 -3.02 -40.41
N TYR A 257 2.85 -2.23 -39.70
CA TYR A 257 2.63 -2.33 -38.25
C TYR A 257 1.18 -2.69 -37.90
N HIS A 258 1.05 -3.50 -36.86
CA HIS A 258 -0.19 -3.80 -36.16
C HIS A 258 -0.34 -2.83 -34.99
N VAL A 259 -1.12 -1.76 -35.17
CA VAL A 259 -1.31 -0.70 -34.18
C VAL A 259 -2.50 -1.01 -33.27
N TRP A 260 -2.25 -1.10 -31.98
CA TRP A 260 -3.23 -1.40 -30.95
C TRP A 260 -3.72 -0.13 -30.26
N ARG A 261 -5.01 0.16 -30.40
CA ARG A 261 -5.67 1.31 -29.77
C ARG A 261 -6.47 0.88 -28.53
N PRO A 262 -6.45 1.67 -27.45
CA PRO A 262 -7.14 1.33 -26.21
C PRO A 262 -8.65 1.47 -26.35
N ILE A 263 -9.37 0.57 -25.66
CA ILE A 263 -10.79 0.66 -25.41
C ILE A 263 -10.99 0.52 -23.90
N PRO A 264 -11.17 1.64 -23.17
CA PRO A 264 -11.42 1.58 -21.75
C PRO A 264 -12.79 0.96 -21.48
N ARG A 265 -12.87 0.22 -20.38
CA ARG A 265 -14.10 -0.40 -19.90
C ARG A 265 -14.40 0.08 -18.48
N ASP A 266 -15.61 -0.23 -18.03
CA ASP A 266 -16.02 -0.15 -16.62
C ASP A 266 -15.72 1.22 -15.99
N ARG A 267 -16.64 2.17 -16.18
CA ARG A 267 -16.53 3.55 -15.67
C ARG A 267 -17.17 3.73 -14.30
N ASP A 268 -17.23 2.66 -13.51
CA ASP A 268 -18.01 2.65 -12.29
C ASP A 268 -17.32 3.38 -11.12
N GLU A 269 -15.98 3.49 -11.12
CA GLU A 269 -15.22 4.30 -10.14
C GLU A 269 -15.03 5.77 -10.58
N ALA A 270 -15.50 6.16 -11.76
CA ALA A 270 -15.51 7.56 -12.16
C ALA A 270 -16.34 8.40 -11.17
N PHE A 271 -15.79 9.54 -10.78
CA PHE A 271 -16.33 10.46 -9.79
C PHE A 271 -16.39 9.95 -8.34
N ALA A 272 -15.74 8.84 -7.98
CA ALA A 272 -15.81 8.27 -6.63
C ALA A 272 -15.48 9.31 -5.53
N ARG A 273 -16.28 9.40 -4.46
CA ARG A 273 -16.12 10.40 -3.38
C ARG A 273 -15.70 9.79 -2.04
N PHE A 274 -14.56 10.23 -1.52
CA PHE A 274 -14.05 9.87 -0.19
C PHE A 274 -14.00 11.10 0.74
N ASP A 275 -15.16 11.58 1.15
CA ASP A 275 -15.33 12.90 1.79
C ASP A 275 -15.50 12.89 3.32
N GLY A 276 -15.56 11.72 3.96
CA GLY A 276 -15.66 11.58 5.42
C GLY A 276 -14.34 11.71 6.18
N LEU A 277 -14.44 11.89 7.50
CA LEU A 277 -13.28 11.94 8.39
C LEU A 277 -12.44 10.66 8.36
N LEU A 278 -13.08 9.49 8.38
CA LEU A 278 -12.38 8.20 8.42
C LEU A 278 -11.61 7.93 7.12
N PRO A 279 -12.17 8.08 5.89
CA PRO A 279 -11.41 8.01 4.65
C PRO A 279 -10.25 9.02 4.56
N ARG A 280 -10.42 10.24 5.09
CA ARG A 280 -9.32 11.24 5.13
C ARG A 280 -8.15 10.79 5.99
N LEU A 281 -8.42 10.21 7.17
CA LEU A 281 -7.37 9.67 8.05
C LEU A 281 -6.73 8.41 7.45
N ALA A 282 -7.56 7.57 6.83
CA ALA A 282 -7.18 6.35 6.13
C ALA A 282 -6.18 6.57 5.00
N ARG A 283 -6.34 7.67 4.26
CA ARG A 283 -5.54 8.03 3.08
C ARG A 283 -4.03 8.03 3.32
N SER A 284 -3.59 8.31 4.54
CA SER A 284 -2.16 8.24 4.92
C SER A 284 -1.54 6.84 4.78
N SER A 285 -2.38 5.81 4.91
CA SER A 285 -2.01 4.40 4.86
C SER A 285 -2.52 3.68 3.61
N ASN A 286 -3.52 4.25 2.93
CA ASN A 286 -4.03 3.77 1.66
C ASN A 286 -4.08 4.92 0.63
N PRO A 287 -3.05 5.07 -0.22
CA PRO A 287 -2.92 6.23 -1.11
C PRO A 287 -3.99 6.31 -2.19
N GLU A 288 -4.69 5.22 -2.52
CA GLU A 288 -5.80 5.19 -3.51
C GLU A 288 -7.09 5.86 -3.02
N LEU A 289 -7.22 6.19 -1.73
CA LEU A 289 -8.41 6.88 -1.19
C LEU A 289 -8.39 8.39 -1.53
N VAL A 290 -8.31 8.70 -2.83
CA VAL A 290 -8.40 10.05 -3.38
C VAL A 290 -9.70 10.17 -4.13
N GLY A 291 -10.60 11.01 -3.62
CA GLY A 291 -11.91 11.20 -4.24
C GLY A 291 -11.91 12.25 -5.34
N PHE A 292 -12.91 12.20 -6.19
CA PHE A 292 -13.29 13.26 -7.09
C PHE A 292 -13.68 14.52 -6.32
N GLY A 293 -13.30 15.64 -6.90
CA GLY A 293 -13.60 16.97 -6.42
C GLY A 293 -13.00 17.99 -7.37
N PRO A 294 -13.16 19.28 -7.07
CA PRO A 294 -12.73 20.36 -7.95
C PRO A 294 -11.19 20.43 -8.10
N ASP A 295 -10.42 19.77 -7.23
CA ASP A 295 -8.96 19.58 -7.34
C ASP A 295 -8.61 18.10 -7.56
N TYR A 296 -7.47 17.82 -8.19
CA TYR A 296 -6.98 16.44 -8.40
C TYR A 296 -6.50 15.75 -7.12
N GLY A 297 -6.21 16.49 -6.05
CA GLY A 297 -5.62 15.92 -4.83
C GLY A 297 -4.26 15.30 -5.11
N SER A 298 -4.11 13.98 -4.88
CA SER A 298 -2.84 13.28 -5.16
C SER A 298 -2.94 12.53 -6.48
N VAL A 299 -2.19 13.00 -7.49
CA VAL A 299 -2.06 12.32 -8.79
C VAL A 299 -1.49 10.90 -8.61
N TYR A 300 -0.53 10.73 -7.71
CA TYR A 300 0.02 9.42 -7.36
C TYR A 300 -1.04 8.46 -6.79
N GLY A 301 -1.96 8.96 -5.96
CA GLY A 301 -3.06 8.17 -5.42
C GLY A 301 -4.08 7.78 -6.49
N LEU A 302 -4.45 8.73 -7.37
CA LEU A 302 -5.36 8.46 -8.49
C LEU A 302 -4.78 7.50 -9.54
N SER A 303 -3.46 7.47 -9.70
CA SER A 303 -2.80 6.54 -10.64
C SER A 303 -2.38 5.22 -10.00
N TRP A 304 -2.60 5.01 -8.70
CA TRP A 304 -2.04 3.90 -7.91
C TRP A 304 -2.21 2.52 -8.54
N ARG A 305 -3.40 2.19 -9.05
CA ARG A 305 -3.69 0.88 -9.68
C ARG A 305 -3.23 0.76 -11.14
N ALA A 306 -2.92 1.87 -11.80
CA ALA A 306 -2.52 1.91 -13.20
C ALA A 306 -0.99 1.93 -13.41
N GLN A 307 -0.22 2.18 -12.35
CA GLN A 307 1.21 2.53 -12.46
C GLN A 307 2.02 1.51 -13.27
N ASP A 308 1.79 0.22 -13.07
CA ASP A 308 2.53 -0.84 -13.77
C ASP A 308 2.26 -0.83 -15.27
N LEU A 309 0.99 -0.64 -15.67
CA LEU A 309 0.61 -0.57 -17.08
C LEU A 309 1.04 0.77 -17.71
N ASP A 310 0.86 1.89 -17.00
CA ASP A 310 1.28 3.23 -17.42
C ASP A 310 2.79 3.26 -17.69
N ARG A 311 3.61 2.67 -16.81
CA ARG A 311 5.07 2.53 -17.02
C ARG A 311 5.41 1.71 -18.25
N ARG A 312 4.66 0.63 -18.50
CA ARG A 312 4.90 -0.28 -19.62
C ARG A 312 4.54 0.32 -20.98
N LEU A 313 3.48 1.13 -21.05
CA LEU A 313 2.89 1.60 -22.32
C LEU A 313 3.13 3.07 -22.64
N LEU A 314 3.55 3.91 -21.67
CA LEU A 314 3.82 5.34 -21.90
C LEU A 314 5.32 5.66 -21.91
N GLY A 315 6.17 4.64 -21.89
CA GLY A 315 7.64 4.74 -21.82
C GLY A 315 8.29 5.39 -23.05
N ASP A 316 7.58 5.51 -24.18
CA ASP A 316 8.05 6.17 -25.40
C ASP A 316 7.74 7.68 -25.44
N LEU A 317 6.81 8.18 -24.61
CA LEU A 317 6.35 9.56 -24.66
C LEU A 317 7.20 10.50 -23.79
N GLY A 318 7.76 11.55 -24.42
CA GLY A 318 8.45 12.65 -23.73
C GLY A 318 7.50 13.75 -23.24
N ARG A 319 7.99 14.63 -22.34
CA ARG A 319 7.23 15.72 -21.69
C ARG A 319 6.37 16.57 -22.64
N ALA A 320 6.91 16.91 -23.81
CA ALA A 320 6.20 17.74 -24.79
C ALA A 320 4.92 17.06 -25.34
N VAL A 321 4.93 15.73 -25.47
CA VAL A 321 3.75 14.97 -25.89
C VAL A 321 2.69 14.99 -24.79
N TRP A 322 3.11 14.85 -23.54
CA TRP A 322 2.21 14.96 -22.38
C TRP A 322 1.53 16.32 -22.30
N ASP A 323 2.30 17.42 -22.37
CA ASP A 323 1.76 18.77 -22.32
C ASP A 323 0.80 19.05 -23.50
N SER A 324 1.22 18.72 -24.73
CA SER A 324 0.39 18.95 -25.93
C SER A 324 -0.89 18.11 -25.93
N THR A 325 -0.85 16.85 -25.45
CA THR A 325 -2.03 15.98 -25.34
C THR A 325 -3.01 16.53 -24.30
N ALA A 326 -2.51 16.94 -23.13
CA ALA A 326 -3.33 17.52 -22.08
C ALA A 326 -4.00 18.84 -22.52
N ARG A 327 -3.27 19.72 -23.23
CA ARG A 327 -3.84 20.96 -23.80
C ARG A 327 -4.86 20.69 -24.90
N THR A 328 -4.63 19.67 -25.72
CA THR A 328 -5.60 19.25 -26.75
C THR A 328 -6.90 18.79 -26.09
N LEU A 329 -6.82 17.96 -25.04
CA LEU A 329 -8.00 17.54 -24.29
C LEU A 329 -8.69 18.72 -23.61
N GLN A 330 -7.92 19.62 -22.98
CA GLN A 330 -8.45 20.85 -22.38
C GLN A 330 -9.26 21.68 -23.40
N ALA A 331 -8.77 21.81 -24.63
CA ALA A 331 -9.46 22.56 -25.68
C ALA A 331 -10.72 21.84 -26.22
N ARG A 332 -10.70 20.50 -26.30
CA ARG A 332 -11.84 19.70 -26.77
C ARG A 332 -12.97 19.57 -25.75
N LEU A 333 -12.64 19.62 -24.46
CA LEU A 333 -13.60 19.57 -23.36
C LEU A 333 -14.19 20.97 -23.09
N THR A 334 -14.83 21.57 -24.09
CA THR A 334 -15.46 22.89 -23.93
C THR A 334 -16.54 22.87 -22.86
N ASP A 335 -16.94 24.04 -22.39
CA ASP A 335 -18.06 24.19 -21.47
C ASP A 335 -19.34 23.51 -22.00
N SER A 336 -19.63 23.66 -23.28
CA SER A 336 -20.79 23.03 -23.92
C SER A 336 -20.69 21.50 -23.95
N VAL A 337 -19.51 20.94 -24.20
CA VAL A 337 -19.28 19.48 -24.16
C VAL A 337 -19.47 18.95 -22.74
N ILE A 338 -18.92 19.64 -21.73
CA ILE A 338 -19.06 19.23 -20.32
C ILE A 338 -20.51 19.32 -19.88
N ASP A 339 -21.19 20.43 -20.18
CA ASP A 339 -22.59 20.63 -19.79
C ASP A 339 -23.49 19.60 -20.50
N ALA A 340 -23.25 19.30 -21.78
CA ALA A 340 -23.98 18.27 -22.52
C ALA A 340 -23.73 16.85 -21.98
N ALA A 341 -22.49 16.54 -21.59
CA ALA A 341 -22.14 15.26 -20.99
C ALA A 341 -22.88 15.06 -19.65
N VAL A 342 -22.90 16.09 -18.79
CA VAL A 342 -23.59 16.03 -17.50
C VAL A 342 -25.12 15.99 -17.68
N ARG A 343 -25.65 16.54 -18.77
CA ARG A 343 -27.08 16.44 -19.14
C ARG A 343 -27.52 15.05 -19.56
N GLN A 344 -26.61 14.08 -19.76
CA GLN A 344 -26.95 12.67 -19.94
C GLN A 344 -27.44 12.00 -18.64
N LEU A 345 -27.26 12.66 -17.49
CA LEU A 345 -27.83 12.18 -16.24
C LEU A 345 -29.37 12.20 -16.31
N PRO A 346 -30.06 11.22 -15.69
CA PRO A 346 -31.48 11.32 -15.44
C PRO A 346 -31.84 12.67 -14.80
N PRO A 347 -32.96 13.32 -15.18
CA PRO A 347 -33.32 14.66 -14.69
C PRO A 347 -33.30 14.79 -13.16
N GLU A 348 -33.70 13.72 -12.46
CA GLU A 348 -33.73 13.64 -11.00
C GLU A 348 -32.32 13.69 -10.40
N TYR A 349 -31.35 13.02 -11.02
CA TYR A 349 -29.93 13.08 -10.64
C TYR A 349 -29.31 14.42 -11.00
N TYR A 350 -29.61 14.96 -12.19
CA TYR A 350 -29.11 16.25 -12.63
C TYR A 350 -29.52 17.37 -11.66
N ARG A 351 -30.78 17.36 -11.18
CA ARG A 351 -31.28 18.34 -10.20
C ARG A 351 -30.48 18.33 -8.88
N LEU A 352 -30.02 17.17 -8.45
CA LEU A 352 -29.31 17.02 -7.17
C LEU A 352 -27.81 17.33 -7.28
N ASN A 353 -27.14 16.87 -8.33
CA ASN A 353 -25.68 16.95 -8.43
C ASN A 353 -25.14 17.57 -9.74
N GLY A 354 -25.96 17.71 -10.79
CA GLY A 354 -25.51 18.09 -12.13
C GLY A 354 -24.78 19.44 -12.20
N ALA A 355 -25.32 20.48 -11.56
CA ALA A 355 -24.67 21.80 -11.57
C ALA A 355 -23.30 21.78 -10.84
N GLN A 356 -23.16 21.00 -9.76
CA GLN A 356 -21.89 20.86 -9.06
C GLN A 356 -20.90 20.04 -9.88
N LEU A 357 -21.32 18.89 -10.42
CA LEU A 357 -20.49 18.04 -11.24
C LEU A 357 -19.92 18.78 -12.46
N ALA A 358 -20.75 19.57 -13.15
CA ALA A 358 -20.31 20.39 -14.29
C ALA A 358 -19.26 21.44 -13.89
N ARG A 359 -19.46 22.14 -12.76
CA ARG A 359 -18.48 23.12 -12.25
C ARG A 359 -17.16 22.46 -11.88
N ASP A 360 -17.20 21.34 -11.17
CA ASP A 360 -16.01 20.61 -10.74
C ASP A 360 -15.24 20.08 -11.96
N LEU A 361 -15.95 19.55 -12.96
CA LEU A 361 -15.38 19.13 -14.24
C LEU A 361 -14.69 20.29 -14.97
N LYS A 362 -15.34 21.44 -15.12
CA LYS A 362 -14.72 22.62 -15.75
C LYS A 362 -13.42 23.04 -15.03
N ARG A 363 -13.43 23.09 -13.70
CA ARG A 363 -12.23 23.42 -12.93
C ARG A 363 -11.11 22.39 -13.09
N ARG A 364 -11.45 21.10 -13.09
CA ARG A 364 -10.47 20.02 -13.32
C ARG A 364 -9.86 20.10 -14.71
N ARG A 365 -10.67 20.39 -15.74
CA ARG A 365 -10.20 20.57 -17.12
C ARG A 365 -9.14 21.67 -17.17
N ASP A 366 -9.39 22.78 -16.47
CA ASP A 366 -8.47 23.91 -16.45
C ASP A 366 -7.13 23.56 -15.76
N ALA A 367 -7.16 22.64 -14.80
CA ALA A 367 -5.97 22.12 -14.11
C ALA A 367 -5.34 20.88 -14.78
N LEU A 368 -5.93 20.32 -15.83
CA LEU A 368 -5.51 19.07 -16.46
C LEU A 368 -4.04 19.09 -16.94
N PRO A 369 -3.52 20.17 -17.58
CA PRO A 369 -2.11 20.19 -17.99
C PRO A 369 -1.13 20.02 -16.82
N ALA A 370 -1.40 20.64 -15.67
CA ALA A 370 -0.57 20.51 -14.48
C ALA A 370 -0.65 19.08 -13.90
N ALA A 371 -1.85 18.50 -13.87
CA ALA A 371 -2.05 17.12 -13.40
C ALA A 371 -1.34 16.10 -14.32
N ALA A 372 -1.41 16.29 -15.64
CA ALA A 372 -0.73 15.46 -16.62
C ALA A 372 0.80 15.49 -16.45
N LEU A 373 1.39 16.67 -16.23
CA LEU A 373 2.82 16.81 -15.98
C LEU A 373 3.23 16.22 -14.61
N GLY A 374 2.34 16.28 -13.62
CA GLY A 374 2.53 15.57 -12.35
C GLY A 374 2.61 14.04 -12.54
N LEU A 375 1.74 13.48 -13.38
CA LEU A 375 1.79 12.05 -13.71
C LEU A 375 3.05 11.69 -14.52
N TYR A 376 3.40 12.51 -15.51
CA TYR A 376 4.65 12.35 -16.27
C TYR A 376 5.87 12.28 -15.35
N ALA A 377 5.99 13.20 -14.39
CA ALA A 377 7.14 13.24 -13.47
C ALA A 377 7.27 11.97 -12.61
N LEU A 378 6.15 11.33 -12.25
CA LEU A 378 6.16 10.05 -11.52
C LEU A 378 6.70 8.91 -12.37
N LEU A 379 6.35 8.88 -13.66
CA LEU A 379 6.70 7.79 -14.58
C LEU A 379 8.10 7.98 -15.19
N ALA A 380 8.49 9.22 -15.48
CA ALA A 380 9.75 9.55 -16.18
C ALA A 380 10.99 9.42 -15.30
N HIS A 381 10.86 9.40 -13.97
CA HIS A 381 12.01 9.35 -13.06
C HIS A 381 12.86 8.08 -13.23
N ASP A 382 12.19 6.93 -13.32
CA ASP A 382 12.75 5.61 -13.60
C ASP A 382 12.09 5.07 -14.87
N ALA A 383 12.74 5.20 -16.03
CA ALA A 383 12.15 4.83 -17.31
C ALA A 383 12.41 3.35 -17.67
N ASP A 384 11.34 2.61 -17.94
CA ASP A 384 11.42 1.23 -18.45
C ASP A 384 11.21 1.24 -19.97
N ILE A 385 12.15 0.64 -20.71
CA ILE A 385 12.12 0.47 -22.15
C ILE A 385 12.24 -1.02 -22.42
N HIS A 386 11.41 -1.54 -23.31
CA HIS A 386 11.37 -2.95 -23.63
C HIS A 386 11.63 -3.17 -25.12
N ALA A 387 12.58 -4.05 -25.42
CA ALA A 387 12.76 -4.67 -26.71
C ALA A 387 11.74 -5.82 -26.89
N THR A 388 12.04 -6.79 -27.75
CA THR A 388 11.16 -7.90 -28.12
C THR A 388 11.86 -9.27 -28.00
N ASP A 389 11.12 -10.35 -28.24
CA ASP A 389 11.66 -11.70 -28.35
C ASP A 389 12.28 -11.96 -29.74
N GLU A 390 12.13 -11.02 -30.68
CA GLU A 390 12.86 -10.98 -31.95
C GLU A 390 14.22 -10.29 -31.78
N PRO A 391 15.22 -10.55 -32.65
CA PRO A 391 16.49 -9.82 -32.60
C PRO A 391 16.32 -8.31 -32.82
N ASP A 392 16.69 -7.53 -31.82
CA ASP A 392 16.65 -6.07 -31.83
C ASP A 392 18.05 -5.44 -31.84
N VAL A 393 18.12 -4.20 -32.33
CA VAL A 393 19.30 -3.35 -32.18
C VAL A 393 18.93 -2.14 -31.33
N ALA A 394 19.61 -1.95 -30.20
CA ALA A 394 19.42 -0.82 -29.32
C ALA A 394 20.61 0.14 -29.39
N ALA A 395 20.38 1.35 -29.91
CA ALA A 395 21.37 2.42 -29.92
C ALA A 395 21.09 3.41 -28.77
N VAL A 396 22.01 3.50 -27.82
CA VAL A 396 21.95 4.43 -26.69
C VAL A 396 23.06 5.47 -26.83
N GLU A 397 22.66 6.73 -26.99
CA GLU A 397 23.56 7.84 -27.29
C GLU A 397 23.52 8.88 -26.18
N ARG A 398 24.66 9.07 -25.51
CA ARG A 398 24.85 10.19 -24.58
C ARG A 398 25.18 11.43 -25.41
N LEU A 399 24.16 12.21 -25.74
CA LEU A 399 24.24 13.35 -26.65
C LEU A 399 25.05 14.51 -26.05
N ASP A 400 24.76 14.82 -24.78
CA ASP A 400 25.45 15.82 -23.98
C ASP A 400 25.25 15.51 -22.48
N ASP A 401 25.70 16.41 -21.61
CA ASP A 401 25.60 16.22 -20.16
C ASP A 401 24.17 16.02 -19.66
N GLN A 402 23.17 16.59 -20.34
CA GLN A 402 21.76 16.54 -19.92
C GLN A 402 20.97 15.46 -20.65
N ARG A 403 21.34 15.08 -21.88
CA ARG A 403 20.46 14.32 -22.77
C ARG A 403 21.04 12.96 -23.16
N VAL A 404 20.20 11.93 -23.07
CA VAL A 404 20.48 10.57 -23.59
C VAL A 404 19.37 10.16 -24.55
N ALA A 405 19.72 9.83 -25.79
CA ALA A 405 18.78 9.28 -26.76
C ALA A 405 18.83 7.75 -26.78
N VAL A 406 17.66 7.13 -26.92
CA VAL A 406 17.50 5.69 -27.07
C VAL A 406 16.67 5.42 -28.32
N HIS A 407 17.20 4.57 -29.20
CA HIS A 407 16.54 4.11 -30.41
C HIS A 407 16.54 2.58 -30.44
N LEU A 408 15.40 1.98 -30.77
CA LEU A 408 15.29 0.56 -31.03
C LEU A 408 14.91 0.30 -32.48
N TYR A 409 15.62 -0.64 -33.10
CA TYR A 409 15.46 -1.04 -34.48
C TYR A 409 15.24 -2.55 -34.55
N ARG A 410 14.42 -2.98 -35.51
CA ARG A 410 14.36 -4.40 -35.88
C ARG A 410 15.66 -4.76 -36.59
N ARG A 411 16.32 -5.85 -36.17
CA ARG A 411 17.49 -6.35 -36.90
C ARG A 411 17.04 -6.94 -38.23
N ALA A 412 17.64 -6.50 -39.32
CA ALA A 412 17.33 -7.02 -40.65
C ALA A 412 17.73 -8.50 -40.77
N GLU A 413 16.94 -9.30 -41.48
CA GLU A 413 17.27 -10.69 -41.79
C GLU A 413 18.58 -10.75 -42.58
N VAL A 414 19.40 -11.77 -42.31
CA VAL A 414 20.68 -12.00 -42.99
C VAL A 414 20.45 -12.03 -44.51
N GLY A 415 20.93 -11.00 -45.21
CA GLY A 415 20.73 -10.82 -46.66
C GLY A 415 20.04 -9.50 -47.07
N SER A 416 19.46 -8.76 -46.14
CA SER A 416 18.90 -7.42 -46.39
C SER A 416 19.84 -6.33 -45.87
N ALA A 417 20.30 -5.45 -46.78
CA ALA A 417 21.25 -4.39 -46.45
C ALA A 417 20.52 -3.19 -45.80
N GLY A 418 20.68 -3.02 -44.48
CA GLY A 418 20.28 -1.81 -43.75
C GLY A 418 19.54 -2.08 -42.44
N LEU A 419 19.57 -1.13 -41.51
CA LEU A 419 18.68 -1.13 -40.34
C LEU A 419 17.26 -0.72 -40.79
N SER A 420 16.23 -1.31 -40.19
CA SER A 420 14.85 -0.85 -40.35
C SER A 420 14.66 0.56 -39.79
N THR A 421 13.52 1.22 -40.04
CA THR A 421 13.17 2.46 -39.32
C THR A 421 13.04 2.16 -37.82
N ALA A 422 13.57 3.06 -36.97
CA ALA A 422 13.44 2.91 -35.52
C ALA A 422 11.96 2.84 -35.13
N TYR A 423 11.57 1.77 -34.44
CA TYR A 423 10.20 1.61 -33.98
C TYR A 423 9.96 2.25 -32.62
N PHE A 424 11.05 2.59 -31.91
CA PHE A 424 11.05 3.32 -30.65
C PHE A 424 12.12 4.39 -30.75
N THR A 425 11.79 5.61 -30.32
CA THR A 425 12.75 6.71 -30.21
C THR A 425 12.33 7.61 -29.06
N ARG A 426 13.24 7.81 -28.10
CA ARG A 426 13.04 8.76 -27.01
C ARG A 426 14.36 9.39 -26.59
N THR A 427 14.34 10.72 -26.40
CA THR A 427 15.41 11.46 -25.73
C THR A 427 15.00 11.76 -24.30
N PHE A 428 15.84 11.36 -23.36
CA PHE A 428 15.66 11.54 -21.92
C PHE A 428 16.51 12.72 -21.43
N ASP A 429 15.94 13.49 -20.51
CA ASP A 429 16.61 14.60 -19.85
C ASP A 429 16.98 14.22 -18.40
N ARG A 430 18.22 14.51 -17.99
CA ARG A 430 18.77 14.18 -16.67
C ARG A 430 18.06 14.93 -15.53
N ALA A 431 17.45 16.08 -15.81
CA ALA A 431 16.64 16.80 -14.84
C ALA A 431 15.34 16.05 -14.50
N GLU A 432 14.87 15.20 -15.41
CA GLU A 432 13.60 14.48 -15.29
C GLU A 432 13.80 12.98 -15.01
N THR A 433 14.85 12.38 -15.56
CA THR A 433 15.12 10.93 -15.56
C THR A 433 16.45 10.64 -14.85
N GLN A 434 16.41 9.82 -13.80
CA GLN A 434 17.61 9.37 -13.09
C GLN A 434 18.17 8.05 -13.63
N GLU A 435 17.29 7.21 -14.17
CA GLU A 435 17.64 5.87 -14.61
C GLU A 435 16.83 5.46 -15.86
N ILE A 436 17.53 4.86 -16.83
CA ILE A 436 16.94 4.18 -17.99
C ILE A 436 17.20 2.68 -17.85
N ARG A 437 16.14 1.88 -17.88
CA ARG A 437 16.17 0.42 -17.79
C ARG A 437 15.74 -0.18 -19.12
N LEU A 438 16.68 -0.75 -19.85
CA LEU A 438 16.44 -1.43 -21.12
C LEU A 438 16.32 -2.94 -20.90
N HIS A 439 15.12 -3.46 -21.11
CA HIS A 439 14.78 -4.88 -21.01
C HIS A 439 14.87 -5.52 -22.40
N LEU A 440 15.80 -6.46 -22.58
CA LEU A 440 16.10 -7.09 -23.86
C LEU A 440 15.18 -8.28 -24.19
N HIS A 441 14.68 -9.01 -23.19
CA HIS A 441 13.81 -10.19 -23.39
C HIS A 441 14.48 -11.31 -24.19
N GLY A 442 13.76 -12.04 -25.03
CA GLY A 442 14.21 -13.29 -25.65
C GLY A 442 15.13 -13.15 -26.87
N GLY A 443 15.18 -11.96 -27.49
CA GLY A 443 15.91 -11.69 -28.74
C GLY A 443 17.41 -11.91 -28.64
N ALA A 444 18.07 -12.14 -29.79
CA ALA A 444 19.53 -12.14 -29.90
C ALA A 444 20.01 -10.72 -30.23
N ASP A 445 20.05 -9.88 -29.20
CA ASP A 445 20.05 -8.44 -29.37
C ASP A 445 21.46 -7.86 -29.53
N HIS A 446 21.55 -6.70 -30.18
CA HIS A 446 22.77 -5.90 -30.25
C HIS A 446 22.57 -4.53 -29.62
N VAL A 447 23.21 -4.31 -28.47
CA VAL A 447 23.16 -3.03 -27.75
C VAL A 447 24.48 -2.28 -27.94
N VAL A 448 24.39 -1.03 -28.36
CA VAL A 448 25.53 -0.11 -28.49
C VAL A 448 25.28 1.13 -27.65
N VAL A 449 26.12 1.34 -26.63
CA VAL A 449 26.15 2.55 -25.80
C VAL A 449 27.33 3.41 -26.22
N ARG A 450 27.09 4.67 -26.62
CA ARG A 450 28.11 5.59 -27.14
C ARG A 450 27.94 7.03 -26.64
N GLY A 451 28.97 7.85 -26.85
CA GLY A 451 29.02 9.27 -26.46
C GLY A 451 30.11 9.56 -25.43
N ALA A 452 30.63 10.79 -25.44
CA ALA A 452 31.68 11.25 -24.52
C ALA A 452 31.24 12.55 -23.85
N VAL A 453 30.90 12.48 -22.56
CA VAL A 453 30.25 13.55 -21.79
C VAL A 453 30.84 13.67 -20.37
N GLY A 454 30.63 14.78 -19.69
CA GLY A 454 31.07 14.98 -18.30
C GLY A 454 30.12 14.32 -17.28
N HIS A 455 28.82 14.35 -17.57
CA HIS A 455 27.74 13.80 -16.75
C HIS A 455 26.73 13.05 -17.62
N SER A 456 25.98 12.09 -17.05
CA SER A 456 24.94 11.40 -17.82
C SER A 456 23.94 10.66 -16.93
N ILE A 457 22.91 10.09 -17.55
CA ILE A 457 21.88 9.26 -16.90
C ILE A 457 22.43 7.83 -16.70
N LEU A 458 22.05 7.17 -15.61
CA LEU A 458 22.37 5.75 -15.40
C LEU A 458 21.60 4.89 -16.41
N VAL A 459 22.32 4.13 -17.24
CA VAL A 459 21.75 3.18 -18.20
C VAL A 459 21.97 1.76 -17.68
N ARG A 460 20.88 1.02 -17.51
CA ARG A 460 20.89 -0.41 -17.19
C ARG A 460 20.38 -1.19 -18.38
N VAL A 461 21.14 -2.18 -18.80
CA VAL A 461 20.74 -3.17 -19.80
C VAL A 461 20.53 -4.49 -19.09
N ILE A 462 19.33 -5.03 -19.22
CA ILE A 462 18.91 -6.28 -18.60
C ILE A 462 18.79 -7.32 -19.73
N SER A 463 19.83 -8.17 -19.87
CA SER A 463 19.75 -9.33 -20.78
C SER A 463 18.63 -10.27 -20.38
N GLY A 464 18.04 -10.91 -21.38
CA GLY A 464 17.03 -11.93 -21.19
C GLY A 464 17.50 -13.30 -21.64
N GLY A 465 16.84 -13.85 -22.65
CA GLY A 465 16.93 -15.24 -23.09
C GLY A 465 18.01 -15.53 -24.13
N GLY A 466 18.22 -14.60 -25.06
CA GLY A 466 19.05 -14.78 -26.24
C GLY A 466 20.55 -14.62 -26.01
N ALA A 467 21.30 -14.74 -27.10
CA ALA A 467 22.76 -14.55 -27.13
C ALA A 467 23.06 -13.10 -27.52
N ASP A 468 23.21 -12.24 -26.51
CA ASP A 468 23.25 -10.80 -26.71
C ASP A 468 24.67 -10.30 -27.00
N THR A 469 24.77 -9.26 -27.81
CA THR A 469 26.00 -8.48 -28.00
C THR A 469 25.85 -7.13 -27.31
N LEU A 470 26.59 -6.91 -26.23
CA LEU A 470 26.52 -5.71 -25.40
C LEU A 470 27.81 -4.91 -25.50
N GLU A 471 27.76 -3.76 -26.13
CA GLU A 471 28.94 -2.93 -26.43
C GLU A 471 28.79 -1.54 -25.79
N ASP A 472 29.73 -1.19 -24.91
CA ASP A 472 29.84 0.16 -24.36
C ASP A 472 31.15 0.80 -24.81
N SER A 473 31.02 1.83 -25.64
CA SER A 473 32.12 2.69 -26.09
C SER A 473 32.05 4.09 -25.47
N SER A 474 31.11 4.32 -24.55
CA SER A 474 30.87 5.63 -23.95
C SER A 474 31.92 6.00 -22.91
N ARG A 475 32.14 7.31 -22.74
CA ARG A 475 32.98 7.89 -21.70
C ARG A 475 32.19 8.92 -20.91
N VAL A 476 32.11 8.74 -19.60
CA VAL A 476 31.47 9.71 -18.70
C VAL A 476 32.48 10.17 -17.65
N GLY A 477 32.74 11.47 -17.58
CA GLY A 477 33.79 12.04 -16.73
C GLY A 477 33.53 11.92 -15.22
N SER A 478 32.26 11.84 -14.80
CA SER A 478 31.86 11.78 -13.40
C SER A 478 30.63 10.89 -13.17
N GLY A 479 30.40 10.45 -11.93
CA GLY A 479 29.25 9.59 -11.57
C GLY A 479 29.51 8.08 -11.61
N GLY A 480 30.75 7.66 -11.92
CA GLY A 480 31.20 6.26 -11.82
C GLY A 480 30.62 5.35 -12.90
N HIS A 481 30.19 4.14 -12.52
CA HIS A 481 29.68 3.15 -13.47
C HIS A 481 28.23 3.41 -13.89
N LEU A 482 28.06 4.30 -14.88
CA LEU A 482 26.78 4.76 -15.44
C LEU A 482 26.27 3.90 -16.61
N THR A 483 27.00 2.87 -17.01
CA THR A 483 26.50 1.79 -17.87
C THR A 483 26.58 0.49 -17.09
N ARG A 484 25.47 -0.24 -16.97
CA ARG A 484 25.40 -1.49 -16.20
C ARG A 484 24.70 -2.59 -16.98
N PHE A 485 25.39 -3.71 -17.18
CA PHE A 485 24.84 -4.90 -17.82
C PHE A 485 24.47 -5.94 -16.77
N TYR A 486 23.25 -6.44 -16.81
CA TYR A 486 22.67 -7.38 -15.84
C TYR A 486 22.25 -8.68 -16.51
N ASN A 487 22.25 -9.77 -15.73
CA ASN A 487 21.79 -11.10 -16.14
C ASN A 487 22.56 -11.69 -17.33
N THR A 488 23.75 -11.17 -17.63
CA THR A 488 24.53 -11.63 -18.77
C THR A 488 24.94 -13.09 -18.60
N ARG A 489 24.71 -13.91 -19.61
CA ARG A 489 24.99 -15.35 -19.67
C ARG A 489 26.33 -15.62 -20.35
N GLY A 490 26.75 -16.88 -20.36
CA GLY A 490 28.00 -17.30 -21.01
C GLY A 490 28.01 -17.15 -22.54
N ALA A 491 26.83 -17.14 -23.17
CA ALA A 491 26.68 -16.95 -24.61
C ALA A 491 26.76 -15.48 -25.06
N ASP A 492 26.70 -14.52 -24.13
CA ASP A 492 26.68 -13.10 -24.47
C ASP A 492 28.10 -12.59 -24.78
N ARG A 493 28.21 -11.80 -25.84
CA ARG A 493 29.44 -11.08 -26.20
C ARG A 493 29.42 -9.70 -25.55
N ILE A 494 30.41 -9.40 -24.70
CA ILE A 494 30.45 -8.14 -23.96
C ILE A 494 31.73 -7.36 -24.29
N VAL A 495 31.59 -6.15 -24.82
CA VAL A 495 32.67 -5.16 -24.98
C VAL A 495 32.45 -4.05 -23.96
N ARG A 496 33.42 -3.85 -23.06
CA ARG A 496 33.31 -2.91 -21.93
C ARG A 496 34.02 -1.60 -22.24
N GLY A 497 33.37 -0.51 -21.86
CA GLY A 497 33.96 0.82 -21.78
C GLY A 497 34.49 1.12 -20.36
N PRO A 498 35.16 2.26 -20.17
CA PRO A 498 35.73 2.64 -18.86
C PRO A 498 34.69 2.75 -17.73
N GLY A 499 33.44 3.08 -18.05
CA GLY A 499 32.33 3.24 -17.11
C GLY A 499 31.42 2.02 -16.98
N THR A 500 31.76 0.87 -17.56
CA THR A 500 30.85 -0.30 -17.59
C THR A 500 30.99 -1.17 -16.35
N ARG A 501 29.86 -1.57 -15.75
CA ARG A 501 29.80 -2.64 -14.76
C ARG A 501 28.97 -3.81 -15.28
N VAL A 502 29.48 -5.04 -15.13
CA VAL A 502 28.76 -6.26 -15.52
C VAL A 502 28.39 -7.07 -14.28
N ASP A 503 27.11 -7.43 -14.16
CA ASP A 503 26.57 -8.25 -13.09
C ASP A 503 26.02 -9.57 -13.65
N ARG A 504 26.79 -10.64 -13.46
CA ARG A 504 26.47 -12.01 -13.89
C ARG A 504 25.62 -12.78 -12.88
N ARG A 505 25.27 -12.18 -11.74
CA ARG A 505 24.49 -12.88 -10.71
C ARG A 505 23.08 -13.13 -11.22
N ARG A 506 22.64 -14.39 -11.16
CA ARG A 506 21.25 -14.75 -11.48
C ARG A 506 20.31 -14.02 -10.52
N TYR A 507 19.44 -13.19 -11.07
CA TYR A 507 18.34 -12.60 -10.31
C TYR A 507 17.09 -13.44 -10.50
N VAL A 508 16.54 -13.93 -9.40
CA VAL A 508 15.21 -14.56 -9.38
C VAL A 508 14.25 -13.52 -8.82
N ALA A 509 13.41 -12.97 -9.69
CA ALA A 509 12.37 -12.03 -9.26
C ALA A 509 11.47 -12.72 -8.23
N ALA A 510 11.03 -11.98 -7.21
CA ALA A 510 9.95 -12.47 -6.37
C ALA A 510 8.73 -12.69 -7.25
N ALA A 511 8.00 -13.80 -7.03
CA ALA A 511 6.80 -14.10 -7.80
C ALA A 511 5.84 -12.91 -7.69
N ALA A 512 5.45 -12.35 -8.84
CA ALA A 512 4.41 -11.36 -8.89
C ALA A 512 3.11 -11.99 -8.38
N PRO A 513 2.24 -11.23 -7.68
CA PRO A 513 0.96 -11.75 -7.21
C PRO A 513 0.07 -12.21 -8.36
N ASP A 514 0.23 -11.62 -9.55
CA ASP A 514 -0.33 -12.06 -10.83
C ASP A 514 0.53 -11.54 -12.00
N ARG A 515 0.12 -11.83 -13.24
CA ARG A 515 0.82 -11.43 -14.47
C ARG A 515 0.77 -9.93 -14.80
N PHE A 516 -0.02 -9.13 -14.07
CA PHE A 516 -0.25 -7.71 -14.36
C PHE A 516 0.47 -6.79 -13.37
N HIS A 517 0.96 -7.33 -12.26
CA HIS A 517 1.74 -6.58 -11.28
C HIS A 517 3.24 -6.77 -11.51
N ALA A 518 3.98 -5.67 -11.57
CA ALA A 518 5.43 -5.66 -11.76
C ALA A 518 6.16 -6.05 -10.45
N GLY A 519 5.92 -7.26 -9.92
CA GLY A 519 6.58 -7.76 -8.72
C GLY A 519 6.52 -6.78 -7.52
N PRO A 520 7.45 -6.87 -6.56
CA PRO A 520 7.60 -5.86 -5.53
C PRO A 520 8.18 -4.56 -6.11
N ARG A 521 7.56 -3.42 -5.79
CA ARG A 521 8.00 -2.09 -6.24
C ARG A 521 9.49 -1.86 -6.01
N ASP A 522 10.19 -1.44 -7.06
CA ASP A 522 11.63 -1.18 -7.07
C ASP A 522 11.99 0.19 -7.70
N TRP A 523 11.04 1.12 -7.73
CA TRP A 523 11.16 2.43 -8.37
C TRP A 523 10.49 3.55 -7.55
N GLY A 524 11.00 4.76 -7.71
CA GLY A 524 10.51 5.97 -7.05
C GLY A 524 10.59 5.99 -5.52
N HIS A 525 9.77 6.83 -4.91
CA HIS A 525 9.75 7.11 -3.48
C HIS A 525 8.33 7.12 -2.93
N GLU A 526 8.20 6.97 -1.61
CA GLU A 526 6.95 7.06 -0.89
C GLU A 526 7.13 7.83 0.43
N TRP A 527 6.19 8.72 0.70
CA TRP A 527 6.08 9.48 1.94
C TRP A 527 4.78 9.10 2.65
N ARG A 528 4.88 8.64 3.91
CA ARG A 528 3.72 8.29 4.73
C ARG A 528 3.73 9.06 6.05
N PRO A 529 2.79 9.99 6.27
CA PRO A 529 2.66 10.63 7.57
C PRO A 529 2.16 9.62 8.61
N LEU A 530 2.49 9.86 9.87
CA LEU A 530 1.97 9.10 11.01
C LEU A 530 1.57 10.07 12.12
N ALA A 531 0.46 9.77 12.76
CA ALA A 531 0.03 10.42 13.99
C ALA A 531 -0.32 9.32 14.99
N TRP A 532 -0.03 9.54 16.27
CA TRP A 532 -0.44 8.64 17.31
C TRP A 532 -0.75 9.38 18.61
N LEU A 533 -1.63 8.76 19.39
CA LEU A 533 -2.01 9.20 20.72
C LEU A 533 -1.81 8.01 21.65
N SER A 534 -1.15 8.22 22.78
CA SER A 534 -1.04 7.23 23.84
C SER A 534 -1.17 7.90 25.20
N SER A 535 -1.57 7.15 26.22
CA SER A 535 -1.63 7.65 27.59
C SER A 535 -0.97 6.65 28.53
N GLY A 536 -0.29 7.15 29.56
CA GLY A 536 0.31 6.34 30.62
C GLY A 536 0.35 7.13 31.92
N ALA A 537 0.33 6.43 33.05
CA ALA A 537 0.27 7.06 34.37
C ALA A 537 1.41 8.06 34.64
N ASP A 538 2.55 7.91 33.97
CA ASP A 538 3.74 8.75 34.21
C ASP A 538 4.01 9.78 33.13
N VAL A 539 3.82 9.40 31.87
CA VAL A 539 4.01 10.28 30.73
C VAL A 539 2.78 11.16 30.45
N GLY A 540 1.66 10.89 31.15
CA GLY A 540 0.37 11.51 30.88
C GLY A 540 -0.14 11.14 29.49
N VAL A 541 -0.87 12.07 28.87
CA VAL A 541 -1.20 12.00 27.45
C VAL A 541 0.04 12.35 26.63
N LEU A 542 0.42 11.44 25.73
CA LEU A 542 1.49 11.60 24.76
C LEU A 542 0.89 11.73 23.37
N VAL A 543 1.09 12.91 22.76
CA VAL A 543 0.63 13.23 21.41
C VAL A 543 1.85 13.23 20.50
N GLY A 544 1.81 12.46 19.42
CA GLY A 544 2.94 12.32 18.52
C GLY A 544 2.57 12.40 17.05
N GLY A 545 3.52 12.88 16.26
CA GLY A 545 3.46 12.97 14.81
C GLY A 545 4.79 12.59 14.17
N GLY A 546 4.78 12.22 12.90
CA GLY A 546 5.99 11.84 12.19
C GLY A 546 5.76 11.50 10.73
N VAL A 547 6.82 10.95 10.13
CA VAL A 547 6.85 10.55 8.74
C VAL A 547 7.71 9.31 8.55
N THR A 548 7.25 8.39 7.70
CA THR A 548 8.11 7.38 7.07
C THR A 548 8.41 7.79 5.63
N LEU A 549 9.69 7.95 5.31
CA LEU A 549 10.23 8.11 3.97
C LEU A 549 10.76 6.77 3.49
N THR A 550 10.28 6.26 2.36
CA THR A 550 10.76 5.02 1.74
C THR A 550 11.25 5.33 0.34
N THR A 551 12.48 4.93 0.04
CA THR A 551 13.07 5.02 -1.29
C THR A 551 13.25 3.62 -1.83
N TYR A 552 12.68 3.38 -3.00
CA TYR A 552 12.85 2.14 -3.74
C TYR A 552 14.07 2.25 -4.67
N GLY A 553 14.44 1.16 -5.31
CA GLY A 553 15.51 1.16 -6.30
C GLY A 553 15.64 -0.20 -6.95
N PHE A 554 16.16 -0.23 -8.18
CA PHE A 554 16.20 -1.42 -9.02
C PHE A 554 16.65 -2.68 -8.26
N ARG A 555 15.77 -3.69 -8.21
CA ARG A 555 15.96 -4.98 -7.52
C ARG A 555 16.18 -4.92 -6.00
N HIS A 556 15.95 -3.78 -5.34
CA HIS A 556 15.99 -3.66 -3.87
C HIS A 556 14.63 -3.99 -3.26
N VAL A 557 14.45 -5.24 -2.82
CA VAL A 557 13.22 -5.70 -2.18
C VAL A 557 13.45 -5.85 -0.67
N PRO A 558 12.61 -5.27 0.22
CA PRO A 558 11.39 -4.51 -0.07
C PRO A 558 11.59 -3.02 -0.40
N TYR A 559 12.78 -2.46 -0.15
CA TYR A 559 13.14 -1.08 -0.45
C TYR A 559 14.67 -0.91 -0.44
N ARG A 560 15.18 0.19 -0.99
CA ARG A 560 16.60 0.57 -0.94
C ARG A 560 16.95 1.28 0.36
N SER A 561 16.10 2.19 0.82
CA SER A 561 16.24 2.80 2.13
C SER A 561 14.88 3.19 2.72
N ARG A 562 14.82 3.24 4.06
CA ARG A 562 13.65 3.66 4.81
C ARG A 562 14.06 4.47 6.03
N ALA A 563 13.49 5.66 6.19
CA ALA A 563 13.71 6.53 7.34
C ALA A 563 12.37 6.85 8.03
N LEU A 564 12.28 6.56 9.32
CA LEU A 564 11.18 6.96 10.20
C LEU A 564 11.65 8.11 11.07
N PHE A 565 11.04 9.28 10.93
CA PHE A 565 11.20 10.40 11.84
C PHE A 565 9.92 10.59 12.65
N ARG A 566 10.04 10.72 13.97
CA ARG A 566 8.89 10.92 14.86
C ARG A 566 9.22 11.91 15.97
N VAL A 567 8.22 12.72 16.34
CA VAL A 567 8.27 13.69 17.44
C VAL A 567 7.05 13.50 18.30
N ALA A 568 7.19 13.63 19.61
CA ALA A 568 6.09 13.57 20.55
C ALA A 568 6.24 14.54 21.71
N TYR A 569 5.10 14.98 22.23
CA TYR A 569 4.96 15.74 23.45
C TYR A 569 4.29 14.89 24.53
N ALA A 570 4.90 14.80 25.71
CA ALA A 570 4.35 14.11 26.87
C ALA A 570 3.83 15.14 27.88
N SER A 571 2.52 15.20 28.09
CA SER A 571 1.88 16.17 28.99
C SER A 571 2.24 15.97 30.47
N GLY A 572 2.50 14.73 30.91
CA GLY A 572 2.86 14.45 32.29
C GLY A 572 4.23 15.02 32.69
N ALA A 573 5.16 15.11 31.74
CA ALA A 573 6.49 15.67 31.95
C ALA A 573 6.64 17.11 31.43
N GLY A 574 5.68 17.60 30.61
CA GLY A 574 5.80 18.89 29.92
C GLY A 574 6.98 18.94 28.94
N ARG A 575 7.36 17.79 28.34
CA ARG A 575 8.60 17.64 27.58
C ARG A 575 8.40 16.97 26.23
N LEU A 576 9.34 17.26 25.32
CA LEU A 576 9.39 16.70 23.98
C LEU A 576 10.35 15.51 23.87
N GLY A 577 10.14 14.72 22.84
CA GLY A 577 11.04 13.66 22.41
C GLY A 577 10.98 13.50 20.90
N ALA A 578 12.10 13.12 20.31
CA ALA A 578 12.26 12.87 18.89
C ALA A 578 13.06 11.59 18.65
N GLU A 579 12.73 10.88 17.59
CA GLU A 579 13.48 9.70 17.16
C GLU A 579 13.54 9.61 15.63
N LEU A 580 14.76 9.35 15.14
CA LEU A 580 15.06 8.96 13.77
C LEU A 580 15.49 7.50 13.77
N ARG A 581 14.87 6.67 12.93
CA ARG A 581 15.32 5.32 12.58
C ARG A 581 15.51 5.23 11.08
N ALA A 582 16.73 5.01 10.63
CA ALA A 582 17.03 4.80 9.22
C ALA A 582 17.56 3.37 9.00
N ASP A 583 17.11 2.74 7.91
CA ASP A 583 17.53 1.43 7.41
C ASP A 583 17.95 1.62 5.94
N PHE A 584 19.20 1.33 5.62
CA PHE A 584 19.78 1.44 4.28
C PHE A 584 20.22 0.06 3.81
N ARG A 585 19.61 -0.44 2.73
CA ARG A 585 19.85 -1.77 2.15
C ARG A 585 20.56 -1.63 0.81
N SER A 586 21.79 -1.12 0.83
CA SER A 586 22.59 -0.86 -0.38
C SER A 586 23.59 -2.01 -0.63
N ALA A 587 24.83 -1.70 -1.04
CA ALA A 587 25.92 -2.67 -1.06
C ALA A 587 26.23 -3.20 0.37
N LEU A 588 26.04 -2.35 1.38
CA LEU A 588 26.03 -2.70 2.80
C LEU A 588 24.64 -2.44 3.38
N HIS A 589 24.19 -3.31 4.27
CA HIS A 589 22.97 -3.12 5.05
C HIS A 589 23.34 -2.45 6.36
N THR A 590 22.90 -1.20 6.55
CA THR A 590 23.23 -0.39 7.73
C THR A 590 21.98 0.23 8.32
N THR A 591 22.01 0.46 9.62
CA THR A 591 20.94 1.14 10.34
C THR A 591 21.50 2.29 11.15
N LEU A 592 20.67 3.31 11.37
CA LEU A 592 20.97 4.41 12.27
C LEU A 592 19.76 4.67 13.15
N ARG A 593 19.96 4.64 14.46
CA ARG A 593 18.97 5.12 15.43
C ARG A 593 19.52 6.33 16.16
N VAL A 594 18.78 7.43 16.13
CA VAL A 594 19.02 8.62 16.93
C VAL A 594 17.76 8.91 17.72
N ARG A 595 17.87 9.01 19.04
CA ARG A 595 16.74 9.33 19.93
C ARG A 595 17.18 10.42 20.89
N GLY A 596 16.33 11.42 21.07
CA GLY A 596 16.40 12.39 22.17
C GLY A 596 15.05 12.43 22.86
N SER A 597 14.98 12.24 24.16
CA SER A 597 13.71 12.14 24.88
C SER A 597 13.85 12.77 26.26
N GLY A 598 12.98 13.73 26.58
CA GLY A 598 12.98 14.43 27.87
C GLY A 598 12.10 13.80 28.94
N PHE A 599 11.35 12.75 28.60
CA PHE A 599 10.27 12.19 29.43
C PHE A 599 10.50 10.72 29.80
N ASP A 600 11.73 10.22 29.70
CA ASP A 600 12.05 8.87 30.16
C ASP A 600 11.98 8.81 31.69
N ILE A 601 11.41 7.73 32.24
CA ILE A 601 11.22 7.58 33.67
C ILE A 601 11.70 6.19 34.08
N VAL A 602 12.74 6.15 34.91
CA VAL A 602 13.20 4.95 35.59
C VAL A 602 12.64 5.01 37.01
N ARG A 603 11.96 3.95 37.46
CA ARG A 603 11.59 3.85 38.87
C ARG A 603 12.64 3.03 39.59
N PHE A 604 13.38 3.65 40.47
CA PHE A 604 14.50 3.00 41.13
C PHE A 604 14.21 2.80 42.61
N TYR A 605 13.95 1.55 42.99
CA TYR A 605 13.65 1.12 44.36
C TYR A 605 14.90 0.70 45.14
N GLY A 606 16.09 0.88 44.56
CA GLY A 606 17.34 0.29 45.01
C GLY A 606 17.63 -1.06 44.34
N ILE A 607 18.86 -1.54 44.51
CA ILE A 607 19.29 -2.86 44.04
C ILE A 607 18.80 -3.91 45.04
N GLY A 608 18.02 -4.88 44.58
CA GLY A 608 17.59 -6.03 45.35
C GLY A 608 16.29 -6.68 44.86
N ASN A 609 16.09 -7.95 45.21
CA ASN A 609 14.89 -8.73 44.87
C ASN A 609 13.75 -8.55 45.89
N GLU A 610 14.06 -8.13 47.11
CA GLU A 610 13.09 -7.93 48.20
C GLU A 610 13.04 -6.49 48.72
N THR A 611 13.25 -5.51 47.83
CA THR A 611 13.25 -4.09 48.21
C THR A 611 11.90 -3.65 48.80
N PRO A 612 11.89 -2.96 49.97
CA PRO A 612 10.66 -2.58 50.66
C PRO A 612 9.94 -1.42 49.94
N LEU A 613 8.60 -1.42 50.02
CA LEU A 613 7.75 -0.30 49.62
C LEU A 613 7.59 0.64 50.82
N GLY A 614 8.56 1.55 51.01
CA GLY A 614 8.62 2.48 52.13
C GLY A 614 8.06 3.88 51.86
N GLY A 615 7.69 4.19 50.61
CA GLY A 615 7.25 5.53 50.20
C GLY A 615 6.14 5.50 49.15
N THR A 616 5.67 6.69 48.75
CA THR A 616 4.70 6.84 47.65
C THR A 616 5.32 6.40 46.32
N ASN A 617 4.48 6.11 45.31
CA ASN A 617 4.99 5.70 43.99
C ASN A 617 5.89 6.78 43.34
N ASP A 618 5.68 8.06 43.69
CA ASP A 618 6.46 9.17 43.15
C ASP A 618 7.85 9.30 43.81
N PHE A 619 8.01 8.81 45.03
CA PHE A 619 9.29 8.79 45.75
C PHE A 619 10.40 8.09 44.96
N TYR A 620 10.04 7.05 44.21
CA TYR A 620 10.98 6.21 43.46
C TYR A 620 11.20 6.66 42.01
N LYS A 621 10.55 7.74 41.55
CA LYS A 621 10.69 8.20 40.16
C LYS A 621 12.00 8.94 39.95
N ALA A 622 12.80 8.46 38.98
CA ALA A 622 13.93 9.16 38.41
C ALA A 622 13.58 9.61 36.99
N GLN A 623 13.24 10.88 36.83
CA GLN A 623 12.98 11.48 35.52
C GLN A 623 14.31 11.70 34.79
N GLN A 624 14.38 11.29 33.53
CA GLN A 624 15.58 11.36 32.72
C GLN A 624 15.35 12.05 31.39
N THR A 625 16.32 12.88 31.01
CA THR A 625 16.54 13.26 29.62
C THR A 625 17.59 12.33 29.03
N GLN A 626 17.24 11.57 27.98
CA GLN A 626 18.14 10.62 27.33
C GLN A 626 18.42 10.98 25.88
N TYR A 627 19.68 10.86 25.47
CA TYR A 627 20.11 10.87 24.07
C TYR A 627 20.81 9.57 23.75
N VAL A 628 20.45 8.98 22.60
CA VAL A 628 21.01 7.70 22.13
C VAL A 628 21.35 7.82 20.66
N VAL A 629 22.57 7.43 20.28
CA VAL A 629 23.03 7.34 18.90
C VAL A 629 23.61 5.95 18.67
N GLN A 630 23.03 5.20 17.73
CA GLN A 630 23.35 3.79 17.46
C GLN A 630 23.41 3.56 15.94
N PRO A 631 24.54 3.85 15.28
CA PRO A 631 24.79 3.33 13.94
C PRO A 631 25.17 1.84 14.04
N ALA A 632 24.69 1.03 13.12
CA ALA A 632 25.02 -0.39 13.11
C ALA A 632 25.09 -0.98 11.69
N LEU A 633 25.98 -1.94 11.51
CA LEU A 633 26.03 -2.84 10.37
C LEU A 633 25.10 -4.02 10.65
N VAL A 634 24.27 -4.37 9.67
CA VAL A 634 23.40 -5.55 9.70
C VAL A 634 23.91 -6.58 8.70
N VAL A 635 24.29 -7.75 9.18
CA VAL A 635 24.73 -8.89 8.39
C VAL A 635 23.58 -9.90 8.32
N PRO A 636 22.86 -9.99 7.18
CA PRO A 636 21.82 -11.00 7.01
C PRO A 636 22.47 -12.37 6.82
N ILE A 637 22.33 -13.25 7.81
CA ILE A 637 22.86 -14.62 7.76
C ILE A 637 21.91 -15.53 6.97
N SER A 638 20.60 -15.34 7.14
CA SER A 638 19.55 -16.06 6.42
C SER A 638 18.32 -15.17 6.23
N ARG A 639 17.24 -15.69 5.63
CA ARG A 639 15.96 -14.96 5.55
C ARG A 639 15.31 -14.68 6.91
N ALA A 640 15.65 -15.47 7.93
CA ALA A 640 15.09 -15.36 9.28
C ALA A 640 16.11 -14.87 10.31
N THR A 641 17.41 -14.85 9.97
CA THR A 641 18.51 -14.58 10.90
C THR A 641 19.31 -13.35 10.50
N GLU A 642 19.40 -12.37 11.39
CA GLU A 642 20.18 -11.15 11.21
C GLU A 642 21.13 -10.94 12.39
N LEU A 643 22.39 -10.63 12.10
CA LEU A 643 23.38 -10.16 13.07
C LEU A 643 23.51 -8.65 12.93
N THR A 644 23.48 -7.91 14.03
CA THR A 644 23.67 -6.46 14.08
C THR A 644 24.86 -6.15 14.96
N ILE A 645 25.77 -5.28 14.50
CA ILE A 645 26.95 -4.87 15.25
C ILE A 645 27.23 -3.39 15.03
N GLY A 646 27.58 -2.64 16.07
CA GLY A 646 27.94 -1.24 15.92
C GLY A 646 28.31 -0.56 17.22
N PRO A 647 28.89 0.65 17.16
CA PRO A 647 29.10 1.47 18.33
C PRO A 647 27.75 2.02 18.83
N GLN A 648 27.73 2.44 20.09
CA GLN A 648 26.62 3.18 20.66
C GLN A 648 27.12 4.29 21.57
N LEU A 649 26.41 5.41 21.55
CA LEU A 649 26.58 6.51 22.46
C LEU A 649 25.26 6.71 23.20
N LYS A 650 25.33 6.78 24.52
CA LYS A 650 24.20 7.10 25.38
C LYS A 650 24.59 8.24 26.32
N TYR A 651 23.69 9.18 26.50
CA TYR A 651 23.81 10.23 27.50
C TYR A 651 22.49 10.32 28.26
N ALA A 652 22.54 10.23 29.58
CA ALA A 652 21.41 10.41 30.45
C ALA A 652 21.65 11.61 31.36
N ARG A 653 20.60 12.39 31.59
CA ARG A 653 20.55 13.39 32.67
C ARG A 653 19.36 13.08 33.55
N THR A 654 19.64 12.68 34.78
CA THR A 654 18.63 12.45 35.81
C THR A 654 18.34 13.76 36.55
N ASP A 655 17.07 14.13 36.63
CA ASP A 655 16.65 15.37 37.29
C ASP A 655 16.67 15.20 38.83
N PRO A 656 17.36 16.08 39.58
CA PRO A 656 17.45 15.97 41.03
C PRO A 656 16.21 16.57 41.69
N VAL A 657 15.15 15.78 41.80
CA VAL A 657 13.92 16.18 42.51
C VAL A 657 14.10 15.95 44.01
N PRO A 658 14.08 16.99 44.87
CA PRO A 658 14.28 16.83 46.31
C PRO A 658 13.27 15.87 46.94
N GLY A 659 13.73 15.07 47.89
CA GLY A 659 12.89 14.12 48.62
C GLY A 659 12.57 12.84 47.85
N THR A 660 13.23 12.56 46.73
CA THR A 660 13.13 11.29 46.00
C THR A 660 14.27 10.33 46.37
N PHE A 661 14.04 9.02 46.23
CA PHE A 661 15.05 7.98 46.50
C PHE A 661 16.35 8.23 45.74
N ILE A 662 16.28 8.66 44.48
CA ILE A 662 17.44 8.93 43.64
C ILE A 662 18.22 10.17 44.12
N SER A 663 17.53 11.21 44.63
CA SER A 663 18.16 12.43 45.14
C SER A 663 18.89 12.20 46.47
N ILE A 664 18.40 11.26 47.29
CA ILE A 664 18.95 10.92 48.61
C ILE A 664 20.13 9.96 48.47
N ASN A 665 19.98 8.88 47.69
CA ASN A 665 20.99 7.82 47.63
C ASN A 665 22.07 8.06 46.58
N GLN A 666 21.80 8.88 45.56
CA GLN A 666 22.74 9.23 44.48
C GLN A 666 23.57 8.04 43.97
N PRO A 667 22.93 6.95 43.51
CA PRO A 667 23.68 5.79 43.01
C PRO A 667 24.56 6.18 41.81
N TYR A 668 25.55 5.35 41.51
CA TYR A 668 26.39 5.51 40.32
C TYR A 668 25.51 5.60 39.05
N GLY A 669 25.80 6.55 38.16
CA GLY A 669 24.92 6.94 37.03
C GLY A 669 23.98 8.12 37.32
N SER A 670 23.83 8.55 38.57
CA SER A 670 23.01 9.71 38.92
C SER A 670 23.58 11.04 38.38
N GLY A 671 22.70 12.01 38.14
CA GLY A 671 23.08 13.28 37.54
C GLY A 671 23.27 13.19 36.02
N ARG A 672 24.39 13.71 35.51
CA ARG A 672 24.76 13.63 34.08
C ARG A 672 25.69 12.45 33.89
N PHE A 673 25.35 11.56 32.96
CA PHE A 673 26.11 10.35 32.71
C PHE A 673 26.16 10.03 31.22
N GLY A 674 27.36 10.10 30.65
CA GLY A 674 27.68 9.79 29.27
C GLY A 674 28.52 8.52 29.16
N GLN A 675 28.13 7.67 28.21
CA GLN A 675 28.81 6.40 27.95
C GLN A 675 28.91 6.12 26.46
N VAL A 676 30.07 5.61 26.06
CA VAL A 676 30.35 5.12 24.71
C VAL A 676 30.64 3.64 24.81
N GLY A 677 30.06 2.83 23.93
CA GLY A 677 30.26 1.40 23.94
C GLY A 677 30.11 0.77 22.57
N VAL A 678 30.25 -0.54 22.54
CA VAL A 678 29.96 -1.37 21.37
C VAL A 678 28.81 -2.31 21.70
N GLN A 679 27.96 -2.59 20.73
CA GLN A 679 26.85 -3.53 20.86
C GLN A 679 26.87 -4.56 19.73
N ALA A 680 26.43 -5.78 20.05
CA ALA A 680 26.19 -6.82 19.08
C ALA A 680 24.89 -7.57 19.43
N ALA A 681 24.09 -7.94 18.43
CA ALA A 681 22.85 -8.67 18.63
C ALA A 681 22.57 -9.63 17.46
N ILE A 682 22.13 -10.84 17.76
CA ILE A 682 21.60 -11.80 16.80
C ILE A 682 20.10 -11.94 17.00
N ARG A 683 19.34 -11.90 15.91
CA ARG A 683 17.89 -12.07 15.91
C ARG A 683 17.48 -13.17 14.92
N ILE A 684 16.68 -14.12 15.38
CA ILE A 684 16.03 -15.16 14.59
C ILE A 684 14.51 -14.95 14.74
N ASP A 685 13.81 -14.63 13.65
CA ASP A 685 12.35 -14.41 13.67
C ASP A 685 11.66 -15.21 12.56
N THR A 686 10.99 -16.30 12.94
CA THR A 686 10.22 -17.18 12.05
C THR A 686 8.71 -17.06 12.27
N ARG A 687 8.26 -16.06 13.04
CA ARG A 687 6.84 -15.85 13.37
C ARG A 687 6.03 -15.52 12.12
N ASP A 688 4.81 -16.05 12.07
CA ASP A 688 3.85 -15.76 11.01
C ASP A 688 3.35 -14.30 11.05
N TYR A 689 3.03 -13.78 12.23
CA TYR A 689 2.63 -12.39 12.46
C TYR A 689 3.40 -11.78 13.62
N ARG A 690 4.01 -10.59 13.43
CA ARG A 690 4.87 -9.97 14.46
C ARG A 690 4.15 -9.48 15.72
N LEU A 691 2.88 -9.10 15.63
CA LEU A 691 2.09 -8.51 16.73
C LEU A 691 1.04 -9.48 17.31
N ALA A 692 0.80 -10.61 16.64
CA ALA A 692 -0.21 -11.59 17.00
C ALA A 692 0.13 -12.97 16.44
N ALA A 693 1.36 -13.43 16.73
CA ALA A 693 1.89 -14.70 16.23
C ALA A 693 1.01 -15.87 16.69
N THR A 694 0.80 -16.82 15.77
CA THR A 694 0.12 -18.10 16.06
C THR A 694 1.07 -19.29 15.97
N ARG A 695 2.19 -19.10 15.26
CA ARG A 695 3.23 -20.10 15.08
C ARG A 695 4.58 -19.45 14.87
N GLY A 696 5.63 -20.25 15.06
CA GLY A 696 7.02 -19.84 14.84
C GLY A 696 7.72 -19.41 16.12
N VAL A 697 8.95 -18.96 15.96
CA VAL A 697 9.89 -18.69 17.05
C VAL A 697 10.51 -17.31 16.86
N LEU A 698 10.67 -16.59 17.96
CA LEU A 698 11.52 -15.41 18.05
C LEU A 698 12.64 -15.70 19.04
N ILE A 699 13.89 -15.63 18.61
CA ILE A 699 15.06 -15.62 19.49
C ILE A 699 15.81 -14.33 19.24
N SER A 700 16.14 -13.61 20.30
CA SER A 700 17.00 -12.42 20.27
C SER A 700 18.04 -12.58 21.36
N ALA A 701 19.32 -12.48 21.03
CA ALA A 701 20.39 -12.45 22.00
C ALA A 701 21.34 -11.30 21.65
N GLY A 702 21.82 -10.58 22.64
CA GLY A 702 22.70 -9.46 22.41
C GLY A 702 23.48 -9.09 23.65
N GLY A 703 24.37 -8.12 23.48
CA GLY A 703 25.14 -7.57 24.58
C GLY A 703 25.85 -6.30 24.18
N SER A 704 26.32 -5.60 25.20
CA SER A 704 27.03 -4.34 25.08
C SER A 704 28.25 -4.33 25.99
N ALA A 705 29.32 -3.67 25.56
CA ALA A 705 30.50 -3.43 26.39
C ALA A 705 30.84 -1.94 26.38
N TYR A 706 31.15 -1.40 27.57
CA TYR A 706 31.48 0.00 27.78
C TYR A 706 32.86 0.08 28.44
N PRO A 707 33.89 0.59 27.74
CA PRO A 707 35.18 0.86 28.35
C PRO A 707 35.09 2.01 29.36
N ALA A 708 36.12 2.15 30.19
CA ALA A 708 36.28 3.30 31.09
C ALA A 708 36.59 4.58 30.29
N PHE A 709 35.54 5.21 29.77
CA PHE A 709 35.63 6.40 28.93
C PHE A 709 34.42 7.31 29.17
N TRP A 710 34.63 8.62 29.04
CA TRP A 710 33.65 9.66 29.37
C TRP A 710 33.29 9.63 30.86
N ASP A 711 32.05 9.33 31.25
CA ASP A 711 31.66 9.27 32.68
C ASP A 711 31.76 7.84 33.25
N VAL A 712 32.06 6.83 32.41
CA VAL A 712 32.27 5.45 32.86
C VAL A 712 33.64 5.33 33.51
N THR A 713 33.68 5.06 34.82
CA THR A 713 34.94 5.00 35.61
C THR A 713 35.65 3.65 35.50
N THR A 714 34.88 2.56 35.43
CA THR A 714 35.38 1.19 35.29
C THR A 714 34.58 0.49 34.22
N ALA A 715 35.26 -0.30 33.39
CA ALA A 715 34.61 -1.02 32.31
C ALA A 715 33.51 -1.96 32.84
N PHE A 716 32.36 -1.95 32.16
CA PHE A 716 31.24 -2.83 32.47
C PHE A 716 30.64 -3.37 31.16
N GLY A 717 29.86 -4.44 31.28
CA GLY A 717 29.22 -5.05 30.13
C GLY A 717 27.89 -5.67 30.50
N GLU A 718 27.06 -5.92 29.50
CA GLU A 718 25.79 -6.61 29.65
C GLU A 718 25.56 -7.62 28.54
N ALA A 719 24.81 -8.67 28.86
CA ALA A 719 24.24 -9.58 27.90
C ALA A 719 22.78 -9.82 28.25
N HIS A 720 21.95 -9.94 27.22
CA HIS A 720 20.55 -10.25 27.35
C HIS A 720 20.10 -11.25 26.28
N GLY A 721 19.06 -11.99 26.61
CA GLY A 721 18.45 -12.97 25.73
C GLY A 721 16.94 -13.01 25.92
N GLU A 722 16.22 -13.23 24.82
CA GLU A 722 14.79 -13.47 24.78
C GLU A 722 14.52 -14.61 23.81
N ALA A 723 13.68 -15.56 24.22
CA ALA A 723 13.14 -16.60 23.36
C ALA A 723 11.62 -16.67 23.55
N ALA A 724 10.88 -16.64 22.45
CA ALA A 724 9.44 -16.77 22.45
C ALA A 724 8.98 -17.74 21.36
N THR A 725 7.96 -18.55 21.67
CA THR A 725 7.34 -19.49 20.73
C THR A 725 5.83 -19.45 20.84
N TYR A 726 5.17 -19.81 19.74
CA TYR A 726 3.72 -19.78 19.59
C TYR A 726 3.28 -21.13 19.05
N LEU A 727 2.44 -21.83 19.81
CA LEU A 727 2.02 -23.19 19.50
C LEU A 727 0.51 -23.20 19.42
N THR A 728 -0.03 -23.27 18.19
CA THR A 728 -1.48 -23.36 17.97
C THR A 728 -1.90 -24.80 17.73
N ALA A 729 -2.79 -25.33 18.57
CA ALA A 729 -3.37 -26.65 18.38
C ALA A 729 -4.60 -26.61 17.46
N ALA A 730 -4.75 -27.59 16.59
CA ALA A 730 -5.86 -27.72 15.63
C ALA A 730 -7.12 -28.37 16.27
N ILE A 731 -7.47 -27.94 17.48
CA ILE A 731 -8.68 -28.38 18.23
C ILE A 731 -9.71 -27.23 18.30
N PRO A 732 -10.95 -27.45 18.78
CA PRO A 732 -11.94 -26.38 18.94
C PRO A 732 -11.36 -25.16 19.68
N LEU A 733 -11.78 -23.96 19.27
CA LEU A 733 -11.25 -22.66 19.71
C LEU A 733 -9.80 -22.34 19.31
N ARG A 734 -9.11 -23.25 18.60
CA ARG A 734 -7.73 -23.10 18.09
C ARG A 734 -6.79 -22.45 19.12
N PRO A 735 -6.61 -23.06 20.31
CA PRO A 735 -5.82 -22.47 21.37
C PRO A 735 -4.38 -22.24 20.91
N THR A 736 -3.87 -21.03 21.10
CA THR A 736 -2.46 -20.69 20.91
C THR A 736 -1.80 -20.52 22.29
N LEU A 737 -0.85 -21.38 22.61
CA LEU A 737 0.04 -21.20 23.74
C LEU A 737 1.23 -20.34 23.30
N ALA A 738 1.34 -19.14 23.88
CA ALA A 738 2.45 -18.22 23.66
C ALA A 738 3.33 -18.19 24.91
N VAL A 739 4.57 -18.64 24.78
CA VAL A 739 5.54 -18.67 25.89
C VAL A 739 6.72 -17.80 25.54
N ARG A 740 7.17 -16.99 26.49
CA ARG A 740 8.39 -16.20 26.40
C ARG A 740 9.24 -16.42 27.65
N VAL A 741 10.54 -16.51 27.47
CA VAL A 741 11.54 -16.45 28.54
C VAL A 741 12.58 -15.42 28.13
N ALA A 742 13.00 -14.59 29.07
CA ALA A 742 14.04 -13.61 28.84
C ALA A 742 14.89 -13.39 30.10
N GLY A 743 16.10 -12.89 29.90
CA GLY A 743 16.99 -12.53 30.97
C GLY A 743 18.05 -11.52 30.55
N LYS A 744 18.62 -10.86 31.54
CA LYS A 744 19.72 -9.89 31.41
C LYS A 744 20.72 -10.12 32.54
N LYS A 745 22.01 -10.03 32.23
CA LYS A 745 23.12 -10.04 33.18
C LYS A 745 24.01 -8.84 32.88
N VAL A 746 24.45 -8.17 33.94
CA VAL A 746 25.37 -7.04 33.90
C VAL A 746 26.58 -7.38 34.75
N TRP A 747 27.78 -7.08 34.24
CA TRP A 747 29.07 -7.33 34.87
C TRP A 747 29.83 -6.01 35.08
N GLY A 748 30.58 -5.92 36.18
CA GLY A 748 31.28 -4.69 36.57
C GLY A 748 30.38 -3.70 37.32
N PRO A 749 30.91 -2.54 37.74
CA PRO A 749 30.12 -1.46 38.31
C PRO A 749 29.37 -0.73 37.18
N PHE A 750 28.04 -0.86 37.17
CA PHE A 750 27.17 -0.30 36.14
C PHE A 750 26.34 0.86 36.68
N PRO A 751 26.05 1.88 35.86
CA PRO A 751 25.14 2.96 36.25
C PRO A 751 23.72 2.39 36.46
N PHE A 752 22.95 2.95 37.39
CA PHE A 752 21.68 2.36 37.84
C PHE A 752 20.67 2.14 36.70
N GLU A 753 20.67 3.00 35.69
CA GLU A 753 19.82 2.88 34.49
C GLU A 753 20.16 1.68 33.61
N GLU A 754 21.37 1.12 33.73
CA GLU A 754 21.81 -0.09 33.01
C GLU A 754 21.55 -1.37 33.80
N ALA A 755 20.95 -1.29 35.00
CA ALA A 755 20.62 -2.47 35.81
C ALA A 755 19.68 -3.45 35.08
N ALA A 756 19.61 -4.67 35.59
CA ALA A 756 18.65 -5.67 35.14
C ALA A 756 17.34 -5.49 35.92
N PHE A 757 16.27 -5.09 35.24
CA PHE A 757 14.99 -4.75 35.85
C PHE A 757 13.89 -5.80 35.59
N VAL A 758 13.00 -5.99 36.58
CA VAL A 758 11.75 -6.74 36.45
C VAL A 758 10.61 -5.93 37.06
N GLY A 759 9.43 -6.00 36.43
CA GLY A 759 8.23 -5.28 36.82
C GLY A 759 7.79 -4.33 35.72
N GLY A 760 6.50 -4.37 35.36
CA GLY A 760 5.96 -3.50 34.32
C GLY A 760 5.09 -4.20 33.29
N SER A 761 4.66 -3.43 32.29
CA SER A 761 3.83 -3.94 31.19
C SER A 761 4.57 -4.90 30.25
N SER A 762 5.89 -4.76 30.16
CA SER A 762 6.73 -5.49 29.20
C SER A 762 7.43 -6.73 29.79
N THR A 763 7.49 -6.85 31.12
CA THR A 763 8.17 -7.96 31.82
C THR A 763 7.19 -8.72 32.71
N LEU A 764 6.84 -8.16 33.87
CA LEU A 764 5.99 -8.77 34.89
C LEU A 764 4.77 -7.86 35.15
N ARG A 765 3.63 -8.19 34.53
CA ARG A 765 2.40 -7.40 34.65
C ARG A 765 1.92 -7.34 36.10
N ALA A 766 1.11 -6.33 36.40
CA ALA A 766 0.63 -6.05 37.75
C ALA A 766 1.72 -5.73 38.79
N PHE A 767 2.96 -5.47 38.40
CA PHE A 767 3.95 -4.77 39.22
C PHE A 767 4.25 -3.39 38.62
N GLN A 768 4.73 -2.44 39.44
CA GLN A 768 5.17 -1.13 38.94
C GLN A 768 6.31 -1.31 37.92
N GLU A 769 6.45 -0.37 36.97
CA GLU A 769 7.58 -0.40 36.04
C GLU A 769 8.90 -0.36 36.82
N HIS A 770 9.89 -1.17 36.41
CA HIS A 770 11.21 -1.26 37.04
C HIS A 770 11.18 -1.57 38.55
N ARG A 771 10.16 -2.31 39.03
CA ARG A 771 9.93 -2.58 40.46
C ARG A 771 11.12 -3.20 41.19
N PHE A 772 11.84 -4.11 40.54
CA PHE A 772 13.00 -4.79 41.10
C PHE A 772 14.20 -4.57 40.19
N ALA A 773 15.39 -4.38 40.78
CA ALA A 773 16.62 -4.10 40.06
C ALA A 773 17.77 -4.96 40.59
N GLY A 774 18.61 -5.48 39.70
CA GLY A 774 19.74 -6.33 40.07
C GLY A 774 20.87 -6.30 39.05
N ASN A 775 21.94 -7.04 39.33
CA ASN A 775 22.98 -7.32 38.33
C ASN A 775 22.57 -8.46 37.38
N SER A 776 21.50 -9.20 37.70
CA SER A 776 20.80 -10.02 36.72
C SER A 776 19.31 -10.08 36.95
N ALA A 777 18.58 -10.41 35.90
CA ALA A 777 17.14 -10.62 35.93
C ALA A 777 16.78 -11.79 35.02
N THR A 778 15.79 -12.57 35.42
CA THR A 778 15.16 -13.61 34.60
C THR A 778 13.65 -13.49 34.76
N TYR A 779 12.91 -13.55 33.66
CA TYR A 779 11.46 -13.58 33.69
C TYR A 779 10.89 -14.46 32.58
N GLY A 780 9.68 -14.95 32.82
CA GLY A 780 8.91 -15.76 31.89
C GLY A 780 7.46 -15.30 31.83
N ASN A 781 6.86 -15.45 30.66
CA ASN A 781 5.47 -15.13 30.40
C ASN A 781 4.82 -16.28 29.66
N ALA A 782 3.60 -16.65 30.06
CA ALA A 782 2.76 -17.59 29.35
C ALA A 782 1.39 -16.97 29.10
N GLU A 783 0.90 -17.09 27.87
CA GLU A 783 -0.45 -16.72 27.50
C GLU A 783 -1.13 -17.89 26.78
N LEU A 784 -2.31 -18.27 27.23
CA LEU A 784 -3.18 -19.21 26.53
C LEU A 784 -4.29 -18.41 25.84
N ARG A 785 -4.19 -18.28 24.52
CA ARG A 785 -5.08 -17.45 23.70
C ARG A 785 -6.11 -18.34 23.01
N LEU A 786 -7.38 -18.12 23.29
CA LEU A 786 -8.50 -18.85 22.70
C LEU A 786 -9.21 -17.96 21.68
N ARG A 787 -9.47 -18.49 20.48
CA ARG A 787 -10.33 -17.84 19.50
C ARG A 787 -11.76 -18.29 19.77
N ILE A 788 -12.56 -17.41 20.38
CA ILE A 788 -13.96 -17.69 20.68
C ILE A 788 -14.79 -17.74 19.41
N GLY A 789 -14.54 -16.81 18.48
CA GLY A 789 -15.26 -16.83 17.23
C GLY A 789 -14.84 -15.73 16.27
N LYS A 790 -15.56 -15.67 15.16
CA LYS A 790 -15.58 -14.50 14.30
C LYS A 790 -16.62 -13.52 14.87
N GLY A 791 -16.31 -12.24 14.88
CA GLY A 791 -17.18 -11.20 15.41
C GLY A 791 -17.08 -9.96 14.54
N LEU A 792 -18.15 -9.16 14.55
CA LEU A 792 -18.34 -8.04 13.64
C LEU A 792 -18.69 -6.79 14.42
N VAL A 793 -17.73 -6.32 15.22
CA VAL A 793 -17.79 -4.99 15.82
C VAL A 793 -17.27 -3.99 14.78
N GLY A 794 -18.11 -3.72 13.77
CA GLY A 794 -17.81 -2.79 12.67
C GLY A 794 -16.98 -3.36 11.51
N LEU A 795 -15.99 -4.22 11.77
CA LEU A 795 -15.15 -4.84 10.74
C LEU A 795 -15.03 -6.37 10.93
N PRO A 796 -14.81 -7.16 9.86
CA PRO A 796 -14.54 -8.59 9.95
C PRO A 796 -13.34 -8.86 10.83
N GLY A 797 -13.52 -9.64 11.88
CA GLY A 797 -12.43 -9.95 12.78
C GLY A 797 -12.59 -11.22 13.56
N ASP A 798 -11.45 -11.75 13.99
CA ASP A 798 -11.41 -12.76 15.04
C ASP A 798 -11.45 -12.05 16.38
N TRP A 799 -12.24 -12.57 17.31
CA TRP A 799 -12.15 -12.16 18.71
C TRP A 799 -11.98 -13.36 19.61
N GLY A 800 -11.47 -13.11 20.79
CA GLY A 800 -11.29 -14.16 21.75
C GLY A 800 -10.90 -13.67 23.13
N VAL A 801 -10.57 -14.65 23.95
CA VAL A 801 -10.13 -14.44 25.33
C VAL A 801 -8.74 -15.02 25.49
N PHE A 802 -8.01 -14.59 26.51
CA PHE A 802 -6.75 -15.21 26.87
C PHE A 802 -6.54 -15.18 28.37
N GLY A 803 -5.88 -16.21 28.89
CA GLY A 803 -5.31 -16.22 30.24
C GLY A 803 -3.82 -15.88 30.17
N LEU A 804 -3.29 -15.24 31.21
CA LEU A 804 -1.88 -14.89 31.33
C LEU A 804 -1.31 -15.31 32.69
N ALA A 805 -0.04 -15.70 32.69
CA ALA A 805 0.77 -15.91 33.87
C ALA A 805 2.19 -15.39 33.61
N ASP A 806 2.67 -14.56 34.52
CA ASP A 806 3.99 -13.96 34.49
C ASP A 806 4.75 -14.34 35.75
N ALA A 807 6.05 -14.60 35.62
CA ALA A 807 6.95 -14.82 36.76
C ALA A 807 8.30 -14.17 36.48
N GLY A 808 8.93 -13.59 37.50
CA GLY A 808 10.23 -12.97 37.36
C GLY A 808 10.98 -12.82 38.68
N ARG A 809 12.30 -12.73 38.57
CA ARG A 809 13.21 -12.56 39.68
C ARG A 809 14.40 -11.72 39.25
N VAL A 810 14.87 -10.85 40.13
CA VAL A 810 16.18 -10.22 40.00
C VAL A 810 17.15 -10.87 40.97
N TYR A 811 18.43 -10.74 40.67
CA TYR A 811 19.52 -11.22 41.48
C TYR A 811 20.43 -10.02 41.71
N ALA A 812 20.83 -9.80 42.96
CA ALA A 812 21.74 -8.74 43.37
C ALA A 812 22.97 -9.36 44.04
N SER A 813 24.14 -8.76 43.81
CA SER A 813 25.37 -9.18 44.48
C SER A 813 25.25 -8.97 45.98
N GLY A 814 25.51 -10.01 46.78
CA GLY A 814 25.43 -9.95 48.24
C GLY A 814 24.04 -10.21 48.83
N GLU A 815 23.03 -10.49 48.00
CA GLU A 815 21.69 -10.87 48.44
C GLU A 815 21.43 -12.36 48.17
N THR A 816 20.91 -13.07 49.17
CA THR A 816 20.36 -14.42 49.02
C THR A 816 18.85 -14.34 49.20
N SER A 817 18.10 -14.47 48.11
CA SER A 817 16.63 -14.45 48.11
C SER A 817 16.13 -15.50 47.14
N ASP A 818 15.29 -16.45 47.57
CA ASP A 818 14.68 -17.45 46.68
C ASP A 818 13.31 -17.05 46.12
N ARG A 819 12.92 -15.79 46.35
CA ARG A 819 11.60 -15.28 46.01
C ARG A 819 11.44 -15.07 44.51
N TRP A 820 10.40 -15.69 43.95
CA TRP A 820 9.88 -15.38 42.63
C TRP A 820 8.65 -14.49 42.75
N HIS A 821 8.60 -13.44 41.96
CA HIS A 821 7.45 -12.55 41.86
C HIS A 821 6.56 -13.02 40.72
N ALA A 822 5.28 -13.21 40.98
CA ALA A 822 4.34 -13.74 40.01
C ALA A 822 3.08 -12.89 39.90
N ALA A 823 2.49 -12.89 38.71
CA ALA A 823 1.22 -12.27 38.43
C ALA A 823 0.40 -13.16 37.49
N ALA A 824 -0.92 -13.11 37.62
CA ALA A 824 -1.83 -13.86 36.77
C ALA A 824 -3.03 -13.00 36.40
N GLY A 825 -3.70 -13.35 35.30
CA GLY A 825 -4.86 -12.62 34.85
C GLY A 825 -5.40 -13.14 33.53
N GLY A 826 -6.04 -12.23 32.80
CA GLY A 826 -6.57 -12.55 31.48
C GLY A 826 -7.13 -11.32 30.79
N GLY A 827 -7.65 -11.52 29.59
CA GLY A 827 -8.17 -10.44 28.78
C GLY A 827 -8.96 -10.91 27.60
N ILE A 828 -9.40 -9.92 26.83
CA ILE A 828 -10.06 -10.08 25.55
C ILE A 828 -9.18 -9.52 24.44
N TRP A 829 -9.32 -10.07 23.24
CA TRP A 829 -8.59 -9.59 22.07
C TRP A 829 -9.51 -9.54 20.85
N LEU A 830 -9.23 -8.59 19.96
CA LEU A 830 -9.93 -8.40 18.70
C LEU A 830 -8.90 -8.17 17.60
N ALA A 831 -8.94 -8.98 16.55
CA ALA A 831 -8.13 -8.85 15.35
C ALA A 831 -9.03 -8.53 14.15
N PHE A 832 -8.94 -7.33 13.59
CA PHE A 832 -9.83 -6.86 12.52
C PHE A 832 -9.11 -6.74 11.17
N LEU A 833 -9.75 -7.18 10.08
CA LEU A 833 -9.21 -7.29 8.70
C LEU A 833 -8.02 -8.27 8.55
N SER A 834 -7.08 -8.25 9.49
CA SER A 834 -5.88 -9.08 9.56
C SER A 834 -5.46 -9.24 11.02
N ARG A 835 -4.83 -10.38 11.36
CA ARG A 835 -4.17 -10.56 12.67
C ARG A 835 -3.07 -9.54 12.95
N ALA A 836 -2.52 -8.91 11.92
CA ALA A 836 -1.60 -7.79 12.10
C ALA A 836 -2.25 -6.58 12.81
N ASN A 837 -3.58 -6.46 12.79
CA ASN A 837 -4.35 -5.41 13.45
C ASN A 837 -5.09 -5.99 14.65
N THR A 838 -4.33 -6.44 15.65
CA THR A 838 -4.89 -6.94 16.91
C THR A 838 -4.90 -5.84 17.96
N VAL A 839 -5.93 -5.78 18.79
CA VAL A 839 -6.00 -4.98 20.01
C VAL A 839 -6.34 -5.90 21.17
N THR A 840 -5.66 -5.72 22.30
CA THR A 840 -5.89 -6.50 23.52
C THR A 840 -6.27 -5.58 24.67
N LEU A 841 -7.26 -6.01 25.46
CA LEU A 841 -7.60 -5.43 26.75
C LEU A 841 -7.40 -6.52 27.81
N SER A 842 -6.54 -6.28 28.79
CA SER A 842 -6.25 -7.27 29.84
C SER A 842 -6.24 -6.67 31.23
N ALA A 843 -6.51 -7.53 32.21
CA ALA A 843 -6.34 -7.26 33.63
C ALA A 843 -5.40 -8.32 34.21
N ALA A 844 -4.44 -7.89 35.02
CA ALA A 844 -3.53 -8.77 35.75
C ALA A 844 -3.51 -8.39 37.23
N ARG A 845 -3.32 -9.38 38.10
CA ARG A 845 -3.21 -9.22 39.54
C ARG A 845 -1.92 -9.84 40.04
N SER A 846 -1.24 -9.11 40.92
CA SER A 846 -0.11 -9.56 41.72
C SER A 846 -0.44 -9.39 43.22
N PRO A 847 0.44 -9.82 44.13
CA PRO A 847 0.34 -9.46 45.55
C PRO A 847 0.40 -7.95 45.80
N GLU A 848 1.01 -7.16 44.92
CA GLU A 848 1.19 -5.70 45.13
C GLU A 848 0.04 -4.86 44.54
N ARG A 849 -0.55 -5.24 43.40
CA ARG A 849 -1.65 -4.48 42.77
C ARG A 849 -2.44 -5.27 41.73
N THR A 850 -3.57 -4.71 41.32
CA THR A 850 -4.28 -5.08 40.08
C THR A 850 -4.06 -3.98 39.04
N ALA A 851 -3.78 -4.34 37.79
CA ALA A 851 -3.51 -3.40 36.71
C ALA A 851 -4.28 -3.78 35.43
N PHE A 852 -4.71 -2.76 34.69
CA PHE A 852 -5.42 -2.90 33.42
C PHE A 852 -4.53 -2.38 32.28
N TYR A 853 -4.56 -3.05 31.14
CA TYR A 853 -3.71 -2.77 29.99
C TYR A 853 -4.52 -2.76 28.69
N LEU A 854 -4.24 -1.78 27.84
CA LEU A 854 -4.72 -1.70 26.46
C LEU A 854 -3.52 -1.67 25.52
N HIS A 855 -3.39 -2.66 24.63
CA HIS A 855 -2.28 -2.75 23.70
C HIS A 855 -2.73 -2.95 22.25
N ALA A 856 -1.97 -2.38 21.31
CA ALA A 856 -2.02 -2.78 19.92
C ALA A 856 -1.12 -4.02 19.72
N GLY A 857 -1.75 -5.19 19.59
CA GLY A 857 -1.12 -6.51 19.59
C GLY A 857 -1.15 -7.18 20.96
N PHE A 858 -0.52 -8.35 21.03
CA PHE A 858 -0.12 -8.97 22.30
C PHE A 858 1.25 -8.45 22.74
N ILE A 859 1.64 -8.70 23.99
CA ILE A 859 2.90 -8.17 24.56
C ILE A 859 4.14 -8.80 23.91
N TYR A 860 4.03 -10.03 23.39
CA TYR A 860 5.08 -10.73 22.64
C TYR A 860 4.49 -11.56 21.49
#